data_AF-A0A1H8AFW4-F1
#
_entry.id   AF-A0A1H8AFW4-F1
#
_cell.length_a   1.000
_cell.length_b   1.000
_cell.length_c   1.000
_cell.angle_alpha   90.00
_cell.angle_beta   90.00
_cell.angle_gamma   90.00
#
_symmetry.space_group_name_H-M   'P 1'
#
loop_
_entity.id
_entity.type
_entity.pdbx_description
1 polymer ?
#
loop_
_entity_poly.entity_id
_entity_poly.type
_entity_poly.pdbx_seq_one_letter_code
_entity_poly.pdbx_strand_id
1 'polypeptide(L)'
;MNLKLFSFTTITCVMLAFCQQRVLAQSSSFVKVENGHFVKNGQPYYYVGTNFWYGAILGSEGQGGDRERLCQELDLMKQMGIDNLRILVGSDGKRGVTTKVEPTLQVKPGVYNDTILAGLDYLLQEMGKRQMVAVLYLNNSWEWSGGYGFYLEHAGAGKQPRPDDVGYPAFMQAMSKYATNEKAHRLFYDYVKFILGRTNRYTGVAYKDDPAIMSWQIGNEPRAFSKEALPAFEKWLAEASALIRSLDPNHLISIGSEGAWGCEGDYDCWERITADNNIDYANIHLWPYNWGWAKQDSLIENLPRAKKNTKDYIDRHLQICERIKKPLVMEEFGYPRDGFKFALGTPTRGRDSFYEYVFSLVCDNMEKGGYFAGCNFWGWGGLAKPQHEQWKVGDDYTNDPAQEAQGLNSVFASDETTLSVIKRQIDRTRKSQSQRLMERLEMLRKKGYMFGHQDDPFYGLTWDYQPDSSDVKNVCGDWPAVMGFELGGIEMGDKKNLDSVPFTRMAEEIIKHHERGGIVTISWHPRNPLTTIEGGGLAGQKFPEGTAWDVTNTTVVKSILEGGSKHELFKTWMQRVSDFLAGLKTSDGQKIPIIFRPWHENTGSWFWWGEKLCTVEEYKALWNMLQDKLTADGFDNLLWAYSPGMASNLDEAKYLERYPGNDRIQLVGIDGYQWGSKEDFVTQLDANLAMLTKFAADRGKIPALTECGLKNLTDPTWWTSTLTPVLDKYQISYFLVWRNYKEEWFGPSPSKPDAPYFNEMYAKKNVLFLKEINNSQYLWQRLN
;
A
#
# COMPACT_ATOMS: atom_id res chain seq x y z
N MET A 1 -24.37 -64.86 -10.15
CA MET A 1 -23.02 -65.27 -9.71
C MET A 1 -22.05 -64.16 -10.09
N ASN A 2 -21.55 -63.45 -9.07
CA ASN A 2 -20.37 -62.58 -8.96
C ASN A 2 -19.82 -61.86 -10.21
N LEU A 3 -19.90 -60.52 -10.28
CA LEU A 3 -19.16 -59.45 -9.54
C LEU A 3 -17.77 -59.11 -10.11
N LYS A 4 -17.63 -57.80 -10.37
CA LYS A 4 -16.44 -56.94 -10.22
C LYS A 4 -15.24 -57.23 -11.12
N LEU A 5 -15.01 -56.35 -12.12
CA LEU A 5 -13.67 -55.75 -12.35
C LEU A 5 -13.62 -54.60 -13.39
N PHE A 6 -14.57 -53.65 -13.46
CA PHE A 6 -14.41 -52.49 -14.37
C PHE A 6 -15.03 -51.23 -13.78
N SER A 7 -14.45 -50.70 -12.67
CA SER A 7 -14.86 -49.37 -12.19
C SER A 7 -13.88 -48.69 -11.21
N PHE A 8 -12.57 -48.94 -11.30
CA PHE A 8 -11.60 -48.37 -10.34
C PHE A 8 -10.42 -47.58 -10.93
N THR A 9 -10.32 -47.45 -12.25
CA THR A 9 -9.13 -46.78 -12.86
C THR A 9 -9.41 -45.38 -13.41
N THR A 10 -10.68 -44.98 -13.62
CA THR A 10 -11.01 -43.67 -14.20
C THR A 10 -11.40 -42.62 -13.15
N ILE A 11 -11.78 -43.03 -11.94
CA ILE A 11 -12.15 -42.11 -10.84
C ILE A 11 -10.91 -41.63 -10.06
N THR A 12 -9.79 -42.36 -10.12
CA THR A 12 -8.55 -41.99 -9.41
C THR A 12 -7.75 -40.91 -10.14
N CYS A 13 -7.80 -40.84 -11.48
CA CYS A 13 -7.10 -39.81 -12.25
C CYS A 13 -7.79 -38.42 -12.22
N VAL A 14 -9.12 -38.37 -12.07
CA VAL A 14 -9.85 -37.08 -11.95
C VAL A 14 -9.72 -36.51 -10.54
N MET A 15 -9.67 -37.35 -9.50
CA MET A 15 -9.39 -36.90 -8.13
C MET A 15 -7.95 -36.44 -7.92
N LEU A 16 -6.96 -37.01 -8.63
CA LEU A 16 -5.57 -36.54 -8.57
C LEU A 16 -5.35 -35.22 -9.33
N ALA A 17 -6.08 -34.97 -10.42
CA ALA A 17 -6.03 -33.68 -11.13
C ALA A 17 -6.72 -32.54 -10.36
N PHE A 18 -7.84 -32.82 -9.68
CA PHE A 18 -8.50 -31.84 -8.79
C PHE A 18 -7.75 -31.60 -7.47
N CYS A 19 -6.94 -32.55 -7.01
CA CYS A 19 -6.07 -32.36 -5.85
C CYS A 19 -4.77 -31.61 -6.23
N GLN A 20 -4.24 -31.78 -7.45
CA GLN A 20 -3.09 -31.01 -7.93
C GLN A 20 -3.43 -29.57 -8.34
N GLN A 21 -4.65 -29.27 -8.78
CA GLN A 21 -5.08 -27.89 -9.03
C GLN A 21 -5.44 -27.09 -7.77
N ARG A 22 -5.67 -27.75 -6.61
CA ARG A 22 -5.76 -27.05 -5.31
C ARG A 22 -4.40 -26.81 -4.63
N VAL A 23 -3.33 -27.40 -5.17
CA VAL A 23 -1.95 -27.17 -4.68
C VAL A 23 -1.24 -26.06 -5.46
N LEU A 24 -1.81 -25.61 -6.58
CA LEU A 24 -1.33 -24.43 -7.30
C LEU A 24 -2.07 -23.19 -6.79
N ALA A 25 -1.29 -22.29 -6.16
CA ALA A 25 -1.68 -21.03 -5.52
C ALA A 25 -2.16 -21.10 -4.05
N GLN A 26 -1.54 -21.95 -3.21
CA GLN A 26 -1.26 -21.46 -1.86
C GLN A 26 -0.01 -20.60 -1.99
N SER A 27 -0.18 -19.28 -2.17
CA SER A 27 0.95 -18.36 -2.22
C SER A 27 1.83 -18.62 -0.99
N SER A 28 3.11 -18.94 -1.22
CA SER A 28 4.11 -19.03 -0.15
C SER A 28 3.94 -17.84 0.80
N SER A 29 3.72 -18.10 2.08
CA SER A 29 3.50 -17.06 3.11
C SER A 29 4.75 -16.23 3.42
N PHE A 30 5.92 -16.64 2.92
CA PHE A 30 7.16 -15.87 3.02
C PHE A 30 7.05 -14.53 2.31
N VAL A 31 7.68 -13.51 2.91
CA VAL A 31 7.92 -12.24 2.22
C VAL A 31 8.97 -12.47 1.15
N LYS A 32 8.72 -11.98 -0.07
CA LYS A 32 9.61 -12.12 -1.23
C LYS A 32 9.95 -10.76 -1.81
N VAL A 33 10.95 -10.72 -2.69
CA VAL A 33 11.23 -9.58 -3.56
C VAL A 33 10.81 -9.94 -4.98
N GLU A 34 9.91 -9.15 -5.56
CA GLU A 34 9.47 -9.28 -6.96
C GLU A 34 9.61 -7.92 -7.64
N ASN A 35 10.33 -7.88 -8.76
CA ASN A 35 10.63 -6.64 -9.51
C ASN A 35 11.22 -5.50 -8.63
N GLY A 36 11.91 -5.87 -7.56
CA GLY A 36 12.53 -4.94 -6.60
C GLY A 36 11.59 -4.35 -5.56
N HIS A 37 10.40 -4.94 -5.37
CA HIS A 37 9.47 -4.60 -4.29
C HIS A 37 9.19 -5.80 -3.39
N PHE A 38 8.92 -5.57 -2.11
CA PHE A 38 8.47 -6.65 -1.24
C PHE A 38 7.05 -7.08 -1.60
N VAL A 39 6.81 -8.40 -1.55
CA VAL A 39 5.50 -9.01 -1.72
C VAL A 39 5.23 -9.93 -0.54
N LYS A 40 4.08 -9.76 0.12
CA LYS A 40 3.59 -10.60 1.23
C LYS A 40 2.16 -11.03 0.88
N ASN A 41 1.91 -12.35 0.84
CA ASN A 41 0.61 -12.91 0.45
C ASN A 41 0.10 -12.42 -0.92
N GLY A 42 1.01 -12.27 -1.89
CA GLY A 42 0.68 -11.82 -3.25
C GLY A 42 0.36 -10.32 -3.38
N GLN A 43 0.53 -9.54 -2.32
CA GLN A 43 0.32 -8.08 -2.32
C GLN A 43 1.63 -7.33 -2.04
N PRO A 44 1.83 -6.13 -2.61
CA PRO A 44 2.93 -5.27 -2.25
C PRO A 44 2.98 -5.04 -0.73
N TYR A 45 4.16 -5.17 -0.14
CA TYR A 45 4.35 -5.05 1.30
C TYR A 45 5.21 -3.83 1.63
N TYR A 46 4.59 -2.84 2.26
CA TYR A 46 5.25 -1.66 2.82
C TYR A 46 4.99 -1.62 4.31
N TYR A 47 5.96 -1.19 5.11
CA TYR A 47 5.79 -1.22 6.56
C TYR A 47 6.50 -0.07 7.30
N VAL A 48 5.90 0.26 8.44
CA VAL A 48 6.54 0.95 9.56
C VAL A 48 6.59 -0.05 10.71
N GLY A 49 7.79 -0.54 11.01
CA GLY A 49 8.04 -1.49 12.10
C GLY A 49 8.91 -0.88 13.19
N THR A 50 9.52 -1.72 14.02
CA THR A 50 10.36 -1.27 15.14
C THR A 50 11.51 -2.21 15.46
N ASN A 51 12.56 -1.66 16.06
CA ASN A 51 13.61 -2.45 16.68
C ASN A 51 13.15 -2.95 18.05
N PHE A 52 13.32 -4.25 18.28
CA PHE A 52 12.91 -4.97 19.48
C PHE A 52 13.97 -6.01 19.84
N TRP A 53 15.21 -5.55 20.03
CA TRP A 53 16.40 -6.40 20.16
C TRP A 53 16.29 -7.43 21.29
N TYR A 54 15.58 -7.08 22.37
CA TYR A 54 15.45 -7.89 23.58
C TYR A 54 14.29 -8.91 23.53
N GLY A 55 13.56 -9.03 22.42
CA GLY A 55 12.40 -9.91 22.32
C GLY A 55 12.69 -11.37 22.66
N ALA A 56 13.85 -11.90 22.22
CA ALA A 56 14.27 -13.26 22.54
C ALA A 56 14.52 -13.46 24.04
N ILE A 57 15.00 -12.41 24.73
CA ILE A 57 15.22 -12.44 26.18
C ILE A 57 13.89 -12.51 26.91
N LEU A 58 12.90 -11.67 26.55
CA LEU A 58 11.58 -11.71 27.20
C LEU A 58 10.88 -13.06 27.00
N GLY A 59 11.10 -13.74 25.86
CA GLY A 59 10.57 -15.08 25.63
C GLY A 59 11.19 -16.18 26.49
N SER A 60 12.34 -15.92 27.12
CA SER A 60 13.11 -16.88 27.92
C SER A 60 12.36 -17.31 29.19
N GLU A 61 12.62 -18.51 29.66
CA GLU A 61 12.23 -18.97 31.02
C GLU A 61 13.35 -18.73 32.05
N GLY A 62 14.52 -18.28 31.59
CA GLY A 62 15.68 -17.96 32.41
C GLY A 62 15.69 -16.49 32.86
N GLN A 63 16.88 -16.00 33.25
CA GLN A 63 17.06 -14.61 33.67
C GLN A 63 16.60 -13.61 32.59
N GLY A 64 15.88 -12.57 33.01
CA GLY A 64 15.36 -11.53 32.11
C GLY A 64 14.09 -11.94 31.35
N GLY A 65 13.67 -13.20 31.46
CA GLY A 65 12.44 -13.71 30.88
C GLY A 65 11.19 -13.07 31.50
N ASP A 66 10.28 -12.64 30.63
CA ASP A 66 8.97 -12.11 30.99
C ASP A 66 8.02 -12.31 29.80
N ARG A 67 7.47 -13.53 29.70
CA ARG A 67 6.56 -13.92 28.62
C ARG A 67 5.23 -13.18 28.67
N GLU A 68 4.80 -12.75 29.86
CA GLU A 68 3.58 -11.98 30.02
C GLU A 68 3.77 -10.61 29.37
N ARG A 69 4.83 -9.89 29.74
CA ARG A 69 5.20 -8.64 29.08
C ARG A 69 5.38 -8.85 27.59
N LEU A 70 6.12 -9.88 27.15
CA LEU A 70 6.31 -10.14 25.72
C LEU A 70 4.98 -10.20 24.96
N CYS A 71 3.99 -10.96 25.46
CA CYS A 71 2.70 -11.07 24.80
C CYS A 71 1.95 -9.74 24.78
N GLN A 72 1.98 -8.99 25.88
CA GLN A 72 1.35 -7.66 25.96
C GLN A 72 1.99 -6.66 24.98
N GLU A 73 3.32 -6.68 24.85
CA GLU A 73 4.07 -5.82 23.91
C GLU A 73 3.72 -6.16 22.46
N LEU A 74 3.68 -7.45 22.11
CA LEU A 74 3.29 -7.91 20.78
C LEU A 74 1.83 -7.58 20.45
N ASP A 75 0.93 -7.68 21.43
CA ASP A 75 -0.49 -7.29 21.27
C ASP A 75 -0.63 -5.77 21.03
N LEU A 76 0.10 -4.96 21.81
CA LEU A 76 0.10 -3.51 21.65
C LEU A 76 0.66 -3.08 20.28
N MET A 77 1.80 -3.66 19.88
CA MET A 77 2.39 -3.44 18.55
C MET A 77 1.41 -3.86 17.44
N LYS A 78 0.80 -5.04 17.56
CA LYS A 78 -0.17 -5.54 16.56
C LYS A 78 -1.40 -4.64 16.46
N GLN A 79 -1.92 -4.15 17.58
CA GLN A 79 -3.05 -3.21 17.63
C GLN A 79 -2.71 -1.89 16.93
N MET A 80 -1.48 -1.40 17.06
CA MET A 80 -0.98 -0.26 16.30
C MET A 80 -0.74 -0.56 14.82
N GLY A 81 -0.72 -1.84 14.46
CA GLY A 81 -0.44 -2.31 13.12
C GLY A 81 1.05 -2.48 12.83
N ILE A 82 1.94 -2.43 13.82
CA ILE A 82 3.33 -2.83 13.65
C ILE A 82 3.34 -4.35 13.41
N ASP A 83 3.93 -4.79 12.30
CA ASP A 83 4.01 -6.22 11.97
C ASP A 83 5.41 -6.67 11.53
N ASN A 84 6.41 -5.79 11.58
CA ASN A 84 7.82 -6.09 11.30
C ASN A 84 8.66 -5.72 12.53
N LEU A 85 9.42 -6.68 13.06
CA LEU A 85 10.31 -6.48 14.21
C LEU A 85 11.75 -6.85 13.85
N ARG A 86 12.69 -5.95 14.13
CA ARG A 86 14.13 -6.22 14.00
C ARG A 86 14.73 -6.62 15.34
N ILE A 87 15.29 -7.82 15.43
CA ILE A 87 15.55 -8.55 16.68
C ILE A 87 16.98 -9.09 16.71
N LEU A 88 17.66 -8.94 17.85
CA LEU A 88 18.94 -9.59 18.13
C LEU A 88 18.69 -11.06 18.44
N VAL A 89 19.43 -11.97 17.79
CA VAL A 89 19.35 -13.40 18.12
C VAL A 89 19.88 -13.70 19.52
N GLY A 90 20.98 -13.05 19.92
CA GLY A 90 21.42 -13.01 21.32
C GLY A 90 22.77 -12.32 21.49
N SER A 91 23.11 -11.94 22.73
CA SER A 91 24.39 -11.31 23.05
C SER A 91 25.50 -12.31 23.34
N ASP A 92 26.76 -11.92 23.09
CA ASP A 92 27.94 -12.76 23.24
C ASP A 92 28.92 -12.21 24.31
N GLY A 93 29.84 -13.06 24.75
CA GLY A 93 30.95 -12.70 25.64
C GLY A 93 30.69 -12.88 27.14
N LYS A 94 31.66 -12.46 27.95
CA LYS A 94 31.59 -12.63 29.40
C LYS A 94 30.48 -11.77 30.02
N ARG A 95 29.94 -12.27 31.13
CA ARG A 95 29.01 -11.54 32.00
C ARG A 95 29.76 -10.52 32.88
N GLY A 96 29.03 -9.60 33.49
CA GLY A 96 29.53 -8.54 34.37
C GLY A 96 30.14 -7.35 33.64
N VAL A 97 29.81 -7.12 32.37
CA VAL A 97 30.30 -5.97 31.58
C VAL A 97 29.20 -4.92 31.54
N THR A 98 29.48 -3.74 32.09
CA THR A 98 28.47 -2.67 32.30
C THR A 98 27.82 -2.17 31.02
N THR A 99 28.58 -2.06 29.94
CA THR A 99 28.10 -1.58 28.63
C THR A 99 27.50 -2.69 27.77
N LYS A 100 27.32 -3.91 28.31
CA LYS A 100 26.86 -5.07 27.56
C LYS A 100 25.60 -5.66 28.18
N VAL A 101 24.63 -5.99 27.34
CA VAL A 101 23.38 -6.58 27.78
C VAL A 101 23.58 -8.01 28.31
N GLU A 102 22.73 -8.39 29.25
CA GLU A 102 22.63 -9.73 29.81
C GLU A 102 21.17 -10.18 29.89
N PRO A 103 20.89 -11.49 29.86
CA PRO A 103 21.84 -12.60 29.80
C PRO A 103 22.52 -12.77 28.43
N THR A 104 23.60 -13.53 28.43
CA THR A 104 24.40 -13.84 27.23
C THR A 104 23.94 -15.15 26.60
N LEU A 105 23.76 -15.13 25.27
CA LEU A 105 23.54 -16.31 24.45
C LEU A 105 24.82 -17.14 24.34
N GLN A 106 25.96 -16.53 23.96
CA GLN A 106 27.22 -17.25 23.81
C GLN A 106 28.32 -16.72 24.72
N VAL A 107 28.68 -17.46 25.78
CA VAL A 107 29.79 -17.07 26.66
C VAL A 107 31.17 -17.42 26.08
N LYS A 108 31.22 -18.41 25.18
CA LYS A 108 32.37 -18.85 24.37
C LYS A 108 31.84 -19.47 23.08
N PRO A 109 32.57 -19.41 21.95
CA PRO A 109 32.11 -20.00 20.69
C PRO A 109 31.64 -21.45 20.85
N GLY A 110 30.43 -21.74 20.36
CA GLY A 110 29.78 -23.05 20.44
C GLY A 110 29.13 -23.40 21.79
N VAL A 111 29.23 -22.55 22.82
CA VAL A 111 28.62 -22.76 24.14
C VAL A 111 27.41 -21.85 24.30
N TYR A 112 26.23 -22.39 24.02
CA TYR A 112 24.97 -21.63 23.95
C TYR A 112 24.13 -21.73 25.22
N ASN A 113 23.48 -20.62 25.55
CA ASN A 113 22.46 -20.54 26.59
C ASN A 113 21.10 -21.01 26.03
N ASP A 114 20.71 -22.24 26.39
CA ASP A 114 19.49 -22.85 25.86
C ASP A 114 18.20 -22.11 26.23
N THR A 115 18.15 -21.42 27.39
CA THR A 115 16.92 -20.70 27.78
C THR A 115 16.66 -19.49 26.86
N ILE A 116 17.71 -18.86 26.34
CA ILE A 116 17.59 -17.75 25.38
C ILE A 116 17.21 -18.25 24.00
N LEU A 117 17.75 -19.40 23.58
CA LEU A 117 17.31 -20.06 22.35
C LEU A 117 15.85 -20.51 22.43
N ALA A 118 15.42 -21.03 23.59
CA ALA A 118 14.00 -21.28 23.87
C ALA A 118 13.18 -19.98 23.86
N GLY A 119 13.74 -18.87 24.30
CA GLY A 119 13.06 -17.58 24.24
C GLY A 119 12.85 -17.07 22.82
N LEU A 120 13.83 -17.24 21.94
CA LEU A 120 13.68 -16.95 20.51
C LEU A 120 12.63 -17.85 19.85
N ASP A 121 12.62 -19.15 20.16
CA ASP A 121 11.59 -20.08 19.66
C ASP A 121 10.18 -19.61 20.06
N TYR A 122 10.02 -19.19 21.31
CA TYR A 122 8.74 -18.71 21.85
C TYR A 122 8.32 -17.39 21.20
N LEU A 123 9.25 -16.44 21.04
CA LEU A 123 9.00 -15.17 20.35
C LEU A 123 8.47 -15.41 18.93
N LEU A 124 9.15 -16.23 18.13
CA LEU A 124 8.75 -16.51 16.75
C LEU A 124 7.38 -17.18 16.68
N GLN A 125 7.07 -18.10 17.61
CA GLN A 125 5.74 -18.68 17.74
C GLN A 125 4.67 -17.60 18.01
N GLU A 126 4.92 -16.71 18.97
CA GLU A 126 3.98 -15.64 19.35
C GLU A 126 3.81 -14.58 18.25
N MET A 127 4.87 -14.27 17.50
CA MET A 127 4.81 -13.42 16.32
C MET A 127 3.99 -14.07 15.19
N GLY A 128 4.20 -15.37 14.93
CA GLY A 128 3.45 -16.15 13.95
C GLY A 128 1.94 -16.15 14.23
N LYS A 129 1.53 -16.32 15.51
CA LYS A 129 0.12 -16.21 15.93
C LYS A 129 -0.51 -14.85 15.61
N ARG A 130 0.31 -13.80 15.56
CA ARG A 130 -0.10 -12.41 15.27
C ARG A 130 0.18 -11.99 13.82
N GLN A 131 0.66 -12.90 12.96
CA GLN A 131 1.06 -12.62 11.57
C GLN A 131 2.11 -11.49 11.47
N MET A 132 2.98 -11.41 12.47
CA MET A 132 4.14 -10.52 12.49
C MET A 132 5.35 -11.26 11.94
N VAL A 133 6.33 -10.52 11.41
CA VAL A 133 7.55 -11.08 10.82
C VAL A 133 8.82 -10.48 11.45
N ALA A 134 9.86 -11.29 11.56
CA ALA A 134 11.12 -10.96 12.21
C ALA A 134 12.26 -10.74 11.20
N VAL A 135 13.05 -9.70 11.41
CA VAL A 135 14.41 -9.58 10.86
C VAL A 135 15.38 -9.96 11.97
N LEU A 136 16.13 -11.05 11.78
CA LEU A 136 17.03 -11.61 12.79
C LEU A 136 18.47 -11.29 12.45
N TYR A 137 19.12 -10.41 13.23
CA TYR A 137 20.53 -10.10 13.04
C TYR A 137 21.45 -10.97 13.90
N LEU A 138 22.52 -11.44 13.26
CA LEU A 138 23.36 -12.54 13.75
C LEU A 138 24.68 -12.07 14.38
N ASN A 139 25.01 -10.80 14.29
CA ASN A 139 26.25 -10.25 14.86
C ASN A 139 26.05 -8.76 15.19
N ASN A 140 27.10 -8.11 15.66
CA ASN A 140 27.11 -6.68 15.93
C ASN A 140 28.53 -6.11 15.76
N SER A 141 28.64 -4.92 15.18
CA SER A 141 29.93 -4.19 15.17
C SER A 141 30.26 -3.55 16.51
N TRP A 142 29.25 -3.32 17.36
CA TRP A 142 29.36 -2.62 18.63
C TRP A 142 29.44 -3.58 19.83
N GLU A 143 29.97 -3.06 20.93
CA GLU A 143 30.32 -3.83 22.13
C GLU A 143 29.11 -4.28 22.96
N TRP A 144 27.95 -3.66 22.77
CA TRP A 144 26.81 -3.83 23.68
C TRP A 144 26.19 -5.22 23.67
N SER A 145 26.51 -6.02 22.66
CA SER A 145 26.18 -7.44 22.59
C SER A 145 27.42 -8.32 22.36
N GLY A 146 28.63 -7.81 22.63
CA GLY A 146 29.89 -8.53 22.39
C GLY A 146 30.42 -8.36 20.97
N GLY A 147 29.65 -8.82 19.98
CA GLY A 147 29.88 -8.51 18.56
C GLY A 147 31.26 -8.89 18.02
N TYR A 148 31.81 -8.07 17.11
CA TYR A 148 33.16 -8.19 16.56
C TYR A 148 34.22 -8.40 17.64
N GLY A 149 34.08 -7.68 18.76
CA GLY A 149 34.99 -7.76 19.87
C GLY A 149 35.11 -9.18 20.41
N PHE A 150 33.97 -9.83 20.66
CA PHE A 150 33.91 -11.21 21.14
C PHE A 150 34.62 -12.20 20.21
N TYR A 151 34.34 -12.13 18.91
CA TYR A 151 34.97 -13.03 17.94
C TYR A 151 36.47 -12.78 17.78
N LEU A 152 36.91 -11.52 17.84
CA LEU A 152 38.33 -11.15 17.85
C LEU A 152 39.07 -11.70 19.09
N GLU A 153 38.49 -11.57 20.29
CA GLU A 153 39.07 -12.15 21.51
C GLU A 153 39.27 -13.66 21.36
N HIS A 154 38.25 -14.37 20.89
CA HIS A 154 38.29 -15.82 20.72
C HIS A 154 39.12 -16.30 19.52
N ALA A 155 39.38 -15.43 18.54
CA ALA A 155 40.32 -15.68 17.45
C ALA A 155 41.79 -15.48 17.87
N GLY A 156 42.04 -15.03 19.11
CA GLY A 156 43.38 -14.82 19.66
C GLY A 156 43.92 -13.40 19.47
N ALA A 157 43.07 -12.41 19.19
CA ALA A 157 43.48 -11.00 19.03
C ALA A 157 43.68 -10.25 20.36
N GLY A 158 43.68 -10.98 21.49
CA GLY A 158 43.76 -10.41 22.84
C GLY A 158 42.42 -9.81 23.30
N LYS A 159 42.40 -9.29 24.54
CA LYS A 159 41.23 -8.61 25.10
C LYS A 159 40.93 -7.35 24.27
N GLN A 160 39.69 -7.18 23.84
CA GLN A 160 39.30 -6.04 23.03
C GLN A 160 38.97 -4.82 23.90
N PRO A 161 39.30 -3.61 23.42
CA PRO A 161 39.01 -2.37 24.15
C PRO A 161 37.50 -2.07 24.17
N ARG A 162 37.06 -1.25 25.12
CA ARG A 162 35.70 -0.70 25.16
C ARG A 162 35.72 0.81 24.98
N PRO A 163 34.73 1.41 24.31
CA PRO A 163 34.66 2.86 24.14
C PRO A 163 34.74 3.64 25.46
N ASP A 164 34.09 3.17 26.53
CA ASP A 164 34.16 3.83 27.85
C ASP A 164 35.57 3.82 28.48
N ASP A 165 36.41 2.86 28.10
CA ASP A 165 37.76 2.73 28.66
C ASP A 165 38.78 3.55 27.85
N VAL A 166 38.63 3.62 26.53
CA VAL A 166 39.67 4.14 25.61
C VAL A 166 39.18 5.14 24.55
N GLY A 167 37.88 5.42 24.50
CA GLY A 167 37.23 6.22 23.47
C GLY A 167 36.95 5.46 22.17
N TYR A 168 35.95 5.95 21.42
CA TYR A 168 35.53 5.38 20.15
C TYR A 168 36.65 5.24 19.09
N PRO A 169 37.57 6.20 18.90
CA PRO A 169 38.63 6.04 17.89
C PRO A 169 39.51 4.80 18.10
N ALA A 170 39.91 4.54 19.35
CA ALA A 170 40.74 3.37 19.69
C ALA A 170 39.94 2.06 19.59
N PHE A 171 38.65 2.09 19.95
CA PHE A 171 37.74 0.97 19.73
C PHE A 171 37.60 0.64 18.23
N MET A 172 37.29 1.62 17.39
CA MET A 172 37.12 1.44 15.94
C MET A 172 38.41 0.90 15.29
N GLN A 173 39.58 1.42 15.69
CA GLN A 173 40.87 0.90 15.21
C GLN A 173 41.09 -0.57 15.61
N ALA A 174 40.62 -1.00 16.77
CA ALA A 174 40.71 -2.40 17.17
C ALA A 174 39.72 -3.27 16.37
N MET A 175 38.49 -2.78 16.19
CA MET A 175 37.42 -3.51 15.50
C MET A 175 37.65 -3.62 13.99
N SER A 176 38.38 -2.70 13.35
CA SER A 176 38.72 -2.78 11.92
C SER A 176 39.51 -4.05 11.56
N LYS A 177 40.18 -4.66 12.54
CA LYS A 177 40.88 -5.94 12.38
C LYS A 177 39.95 -7.11 12.11
N TYR A 178 38.66 -6.99 12.44
CA TYR A 178 37.68 -8.06 12.22
C TYR A 178 37.61 -8.43 10.74
N ALA A 179 37.52 -7.44 9.84
CA ALA A 179 37.38 -7.64 8.39
C ALA A 179 38.46 -8.53 7.75
N THR A 180 39.67 -8.59 8.33
CA THR A 180 40.78 -9.41 7.83
C THR A 180 41.03 -10.68 8.64
N ASN A 181 40.25 -10.92 9.71
CA ASN A 181 40.47 -12.03 10.63
C ASN A 181 39.64 -13.25 10.26
N GLU A 182 40.19 -14.10 9.40
CA GLU A 182 39.51 -15.33 8.94
C GLU A 182 39.15 -16.30 10.08
N LYS A 183 39.90 -16.29 11.19
CA LYS A 183 39.56 -17.14 12.35
C LYS A 183 38.29 -16.63 13.04
N ALA A 184 38.15 -15.32 13.21
CA ALA A 184 36.94 -14.70 13.73
C ALA A 184 35.74 -14.99 12.82
N HIS A 185 35.91 -14.89 11.49
CA HIS A 185 34.86 -15.22 10.53
C HIS A 185 34.41 -16.69 10.62
N ARG A 186 35.33 -17.64 10.75
CA ARG A 186 34.98 -19.07 10.89
C ARG A 186 34.15 -19.34 12.14
N LEU A 187 34.51 -18.72 13.28
CA LEU A 187 33.71 -18.82 14.51
C LEU A 187 32.29 -18.26 14.31
N PHE A 188 32.16 -17.13 13.62
CA PHE A 188 30.86 -16.56 13.26
C PHE A 188 30.09 -17.49 12.31
N TYR A 189 30.72 -18.05 11.28
CA TYR A 189 30.08 -18.97 10.35
C TYR A 189 29.57 -20.25 11.00
N ASP A 190 30.28 -20.77 11.99
CA ASP A 190 29.82 -21.92 12.76
C ASP A 190 28.60 -21.57 13.63
N TYR A 191 28.56 -20.35 14.16
CA TYR A 191 27.35 -19.82 14.81
C TYR A 191 26.17 -19.66 13.84
N VAL A 192 26.40 -19.11 12.65
CA VAL A 192 25.36 -18.98 11.59
C VAL A 192 24.76 -20.35 11.25
N LYS A 193 25.61 -21.36 11.01
CA LYS A 193 25.15 -22.74 10.74
C LYS A 193 24.30 -23.29 11.89
N PHE A 194 24.70 -23.03 13.13
CA PHE A 194 23.97 -23.49 14.31
C PHE A 194 22.57 -22.86 14.41
N ILE A 195 22.46 -21.54 14.24
CA ILE A 195 21.17 -20.83 14.33
C ILE A 195 20.25 -21.19 13.17
N LEU A 196 20.73 -21.17 11.93
CA LEU A 196 19.89 -21.48 10.76
C LEU A 196 19.50 -22.96 10.70
N GLY A 197 20.32 -23.85 11.28
CA GLY A 197 20.00 -25.27 11.43
C GLY A 197 19.00 -25.58 12.56
N ARG A 198 18.53 -24.57 13.31
CA ARG A 198 17.65 -24.75 14.46
C ARG A 198 16.23 -25.14 14.04
N THR A 199 15.59 -25.96 14.88
CA THR A 199 14.15 -26.23 14.83
C THR A 199 13.48 -25.62 16.04
N ASN A 200 12.41 -24.85 15.82
CA ASN A 200 11.63 -24.24 16.88
C ASN A 200 11.02 -25.33 17.76
N ARG A 201 11.33 -25.32 19.07
CA ARG A 201 10.89 -26.39 19.97
C ARG A 201 9.38 -26.39 20.27
N TYR A 202 8.70 -25.25 20.10
CA TYR A 202 7.26 -25.11 20.41
C TYR A 202 6.36 -25.35 19.20
N THR A 203 6.86 -25.10 17.98
CA THR A 203 6.10 -25.33 16.74
C THR A 203 6.55 -26.58 16.00
N GLY A 204 7.76 -27.08 16.25
CA GLY A 204 8.38 -28.16 15.48
C GLY A 204 8.84 -27.77 14.08
N VAL A 205 8.75 -26.48 13.72
CA VAL A 205 9.11 -25.97 12.39
C VAL A 205 10.60 -25.62 12.37
N ALA A 206 11.32 -26.07 11.34
CA ALA A 206 12.70 -25.65 11.13
C ALA A 206 12.74 -24.15 10.83
N TYR A 207 13.73 -23.42 11.35
CA TYR A 207 13.79 -21.96 11.16
C TYR A 207 13.75 -21.56 9.68
N LYS A 208 14.43 -22.31 8.81
CA LYS A 208 14.40 -22.10 7.35
C LYS A 208 13.03 -22.28 6.68
N ASP A 209 12.08 -22.88 7.38
CA ASP A 209 10.72 -23.18 6.93
C ASP A 209 9.68 -22.34 7.70
N ASP A 210 10.09 -21.43 8.59
CA ASP A 210 9.20 -20.62 9.42
C ASP A 210 8.93 -19.23 8.81
N PRO A 211 7.74 -18.96 8.24
CA PRO A 211 7.44 -17.68 7.61
C PRO A 211 7.27 -16.52 8.60
N ALA A 212 7.33 -16.77 9.92
CA ALA A 212 7.46 -15.70 10.91
C ALA A 212 8.84 -15.01 10.84
N ILE A 213 9.82 -15.60 10.16
CA ILE A 213 11.08 -14.94 9.83
C ILE A 213 10.91 -14.31 8.44
N MET A 214 11.20 -13.02 8.32
CA MET A 214 11.26 -12.30 7.04
C MET A 214 12.66 -12.39 6.44
N SER A 215 13.67 -12.14 7.26
CA SER A 215 15.04 -11.91 6.78
C SER A 215 16.08 -12.38 7.78
N TRP A 216 17.12 -13.06 7.27
CA TRP A 216 18.39 -13.22 7.95
C TRP A 216 19.25 -11.99 7.71
N GLN A 217 19.81 -11.43 8.78
CA GLN A 217 20.67 -10.27 8.69
C GLN A 217 22.07 -10.56 9.22
N ILE A 218 23.09 -10.23 8.42
CA ILE A 218 24.49 -10.58 8.74
C ILE A 218 24.91 -10.00 10.08
N GLY A 219 24.56 -8.74 10.38
CA GLY A 219 24.77 -8.18 11.69
C GLY A 219 24.13 -6.81 11.86
N ASN A 220 24.22 -6.31 13.08
CA ASN A 220 23.88 -4.94 13.41
C ASN A 220 25.04 -4.00 13.03
N GLU A 221 24.76 -3.08 12.11
CA GLU A 221 25.69 -2.06 11.62
C GLU A 221 27.08 -2.60 11.23
N PRO A 222 27.22 -3.64 10.37
CA PRO A 222 28.54 -4.10 9.92
C PRO A 222 29.34 -2.94 9.32
N ARG A 223 30.52 -2.65 9.89
CA ARG A 223 31.45 -1.62 9.39
C ARG A 223 32.84 -2.17 9.14
N ALA A 224 33.56 -1.51 8.23
CA ALA A 224 34.99 -1.72 8.04
C ALA A 224 35.83 -0.99 9.10
N PHE A 225 35.33 0.11 9.66
CA PHE A 225 36.00 1.01 10.63
C PHE A 225 37.32 1.64 10.13
N SER A 226 37.66 1.43 8.86
CA SER A 226 38.79 2.04 8.16
C SER A 226 38.62 1.84 6.66
N LYS A 227 39.08 2.80 5.86
CA LYS A 227 38.99 2.70 4.39
C LYS A 227 39.86 1.56 3.86
N GLU A 228 40.98 1.29 4.52
CA GLU A 228 41.92 0.24 4.17
C GLU A 228 41.32 -1.17 4.34
N ALA A 229 40.35 -1.32 5.25
CA ALA A 229 39.67 -2.60 5.50
C ALA A 229 38.50 -2.86 4.53
N LEU A 230 38.04 -1.87 3.75
CA LEU A 230 36.87 -2.01 2.87
C LEU A 230 36.94 -3.23 1.94
N PRO A 231 38.04 -3.53 1.23
CA PRO A 231 38.08 -4.69 0.35
C PRO A 231 37.90 -6.03 1.09
N ALA A 232 38.48 -6.15 2.30
CA ALA A 232 38.35 -7.33 3.13
C ALA A 232 36.96 -7.45 3.76
N PHE A 233 36.35 -6.31 4.10
CA PHE A 233 34.98 -6.20 4.58
C PHE A 233 33.96 -6.65 3.51
N GLU A 234 34.10 -6.15 2.27
CA GLU A 234 33.27 -6.57 1.12
C GLU A 234 33.36 -8.09 0.91
N LYS A 235 34.59 -8.64 0.95
CA LYS A 235 34.82 -10.08 0.82
C LYS A 235 34.10 -10.88 1.93
N TRP A 236 34.24 -10.47 3.19
CA TRP A 236 33.62 -11.17 4.32
C TRP A 236 32.10 -11.18 4.22
N LEU A 237 31.48 -10.05 3.83
CA LEU A 237 30.04 -9.95 3.66
C LEU A 237 29.54 -10.87 2.54
N ALA A 238 30.24 -10.94 1.41
CA ALA A 238 29.90 -11.85 0.31
C ALA A 238 30.02 -13.33 0.72
N GLU A 239 31.04 -13.68 1.50
CA GLU A 239 31.20 -15.04 2.05
C GLU A 239 30.08 -15.38 3.06
N ALA A 240 29.69 -14.42 3.90
CA ALA A 240 28.61 -14.58 4.87
C ALA A 240 27.24 -14.73 4.19
N SER A 241 26.92 -13.88 3.21
CA SER A 241 25.65 -13.94 2.47
C SER A 241 25.53 -15.23 1.66
N ALA A 242 26.60 -15.68 1.01
CA ALA A 242 26.64 -16.94 0.28
C ALA A 242 26.45 -18.16 1.20
N LEU A 243 27.05 -18.14 2.40
CA LEU A 243 26.82 -19.18 3.40
C LEU A 243 25.36 -19.24 3.83
N ILE A 244 24.77 -18.09 4.20
CA ILE A 244 23.34 -18.02 4.59
C ILE A 244 22.45 -18.57 3.48
N ARG A 245 22.66 -18.14 2.23
CA ARG A 245 21.88 -18.62 1.08
C ARG A 245 22.02 -20.12 0.85
N SER A 246 23.21 -20.69 1.08
CA SER A 246 23.43 -22.13 0.95
C SER A 246 22.68 -22.97 2.01
N LEU A 247 22.40 -22.37 3.17
CA LEU A 247 21.68 -22.99 4.28
C LEU A 247 20.16 -22.78 4.14
N ASP A 248 19.75 -21.65 3.57
CA ASP A 248 18.37 -21.20 3.47
C ASP A 248 18.06 -20.52 2.11
N PRO A 249 17.39 -21.23 1.18
CA PRO A 249 16.97 -20.66 -0.10
C PRO A 249 15.62 -19.91 -0.04
N ASN A 250 14.92 -19.90 1.11
CA ASN A 250 13.56 -19.40 1.23
C ASN A 250 13.50 -17.95 1.72
N HIS A 251 14.27 -17.64 2.77
CA HIS A 251 14.24 -16.33 3.43
C HIS A 251 14.99 -15.25 2.68
N LEU A 252 14.62 -14.00 2.94
CA LEU A 252 15.41 -12.85 2.51
C LEU A 252 16.73 -12.79 3.28
N ILE A 253 17.74 -12.18 2.68
CA ILE A 253 19.04 -11.92 3.28
C ILE A 253 19.35 -10.43 3.14
N SER A 254 19.81 -9.84 4.23
CA SER A 254 20.22 -8.44 4.30
C SER A 254 21.51 -8.27 5.09
N ILE A 255 22.14 -7.10 4.99
CA ILE A 255 23.43 -6.84 5.64
C ILE A 255 23.22 -6.27 7.04
N GLY A 256 22.28 -5.34 7.19
CA GLY A 256 22.15 -4.46 8.36
C GLY A 256 23.11 -3.27 8.34
N SER A 257 23.49 -2.84 7.13
CA SER A 257 24.39 -1.71 6.90
C SER A 257 23.69 -0.38 7.14
N GLU A 258 24.44 0.61 7.65
CA GLU A 258 23.95 1.99 7.80
C GLU A 258 23.90 2.78 6.48
N GLY A 259 24.31 2.17 5.37
CA GLY A 259 24.50 2.86 4.09
C GLY A 259 25.96 3.15 3.81
N ALA A 260 26.19 4.17 2.99
CA ALA A 260 27.52 4.73 2.76
C ALA A 260 28.22 5.13 4.07
N TRP A 261 27.48 5.53 5.12
CA TRP A 261 28.05 5.82 6.44
C TRP A 261 28.72 4.60 7.08
N GLY A 262 28.11 3.41 6.96
CA GLY A 262 28.70 2.13 7.38
C GLY A 262 29.83 1.65 6.47
N CYS A 263 30.02 2.30 5.33
CA CYS A 263 31.08 2.06 4.35
C CYS A 263 32.10 3.21 4.32
N GLU A 264 32.31 3.90 5.45
CA GLU A 264 33.32 4.98 5.58
C GLU A 264 33.12 6.14 4.59
N GLY A 265 31.87 6.42 4.23
CA GLY A 265 31.45 7.43 3.25
C GLY A 265 31.52 6.98 1.80
N ASP A 266 31.85 5.72 1.53
CA ASP A 266 32.00 5.16 0.18
C ASP A 266 30.68 4.56 -0.34
N TYR A 267 30.04 5.29 -1.25
CA TYR A 267 28.80 4.86 -1.92
C TYR A 267 29.04 3.71 -2.89
N ASP A 268 30.23 3.60 -3.50
CA ASP A 268 30.53 2.53 -4.45
C ASP A 268 30.73 1.21 -3.70
N CYS A 269 31.37 1.24 -2.52
CA CYS A 269 31.42 0.10 -1.61
C CYS A 269 30.01 -0.35 -1.21
N TRP A 270 29.16 0.59 -0.78
CA TRP A 270 27.80 0.27 -0.39
C TRP A 270 26.98 -0.33 -1.55
N GLU A 271 27.12 0.21 -2.77
CA GLU A 271 26.49 -0.36 -3.97
C GLU A 271 26.99 -1.78 -4.24
N ARG A 272 28.30 -2.04 -4.16
CA ARG A 272 28.87 -3.39 -4.40
C ARG A 272 28.35 -4.44 -3.41
N ILE A 273 28.41 -4.16 -2.10
CA ILE A 273 27.93 -5.12 -1.09
C ILE A 273 26.42 -5.36 -1.23
N THR A 274 25.66 -4.32 -1.57
CA THR A 274 24.22 -4.40 -1.69
C THR A 274 23.80 -5.05 -3.02
N ALA A 275 24.60 -4.94 -4.08
CA ALA A 275 24.36 -5.55 -5.38
C ALA A 275 24.63 -7.07 -5.40
N ASP A 276 25.31 -7.63 -4.39
CA ASP A 276 25.56 -9.07 -4.27
C ASP A 276 24.28 -9.89 -4.48
N ASN A 277 24.34 -10.95 -5.29
CA ASN A 277 23.17 -11.73 -5.70
C ASN A 277 22.48 -12.47 -4.55
N ASN A 278 23.15 -12.66 -3.42
CA ASN A 278 22.56 -13.28 -2.24
C ASN A 278 21.80 -12.28 -1.37
N ILE A 279 22.07 -10.97 -1.50
CA ILE A 279 21.38 -9.91 -0.74
C ILE A 279 20.08 -9.54 -1.46
N ASP A 280 18.94 -9.66 -0.78
CA ASP A 280 17.63 -9.42 -1.43
C ASP A 280 17.17 -7.97 -1.33
N TYR A 281 17.60 -7.24 -0.30
CA TYR A 281 17.25 -5.83 -0.10
C TYR A 281 18.35 -5.02 0.59
N ALA A 282 18.28 -3.71 0.42
CA ALA A 282 19.24 -2.73 0.89
C ALA A 282 18.85 -2.16 2.25
N ASN A 283 19.84 -1.84 3.07
CA ASN A 283 19.67 -1.19 4.37
C ASN A 283 20.37 0.17 4.41
N ILE A 284 19.73 1.12 5.09
CA ILE A 284 20.35 2.34 5.61
C ILE A 284 19.88 2.59 7.03
N HIS A 285 20.69 3.29 7.82
CA HIS A 285 20.31 3.76 9.15
C HIS A 285 20.48 5.28 9.20
N LEU A 286 19.86 5.95 10.17
CA LEU A 286 20.01 7.40 10.37
C LEU A 286 20.11 7.79 11.83
N TRP A 287 21.21 8.46 12.17
CA TRP A 287 21.48 8.92 13.53
C TRP A 287 21.78 10.42 13.59
N PRO A 288 20.76 11.31 13.46
CA PRO A 288 20.99 12.75 13.41
C PRO A 288 21.79 13.30 14.59
N TYR A 289 21.58 12.77 15.80
CA TYR A 289 22.37 13.17 16.97
C TYR A 289 23.82 12.68 16.87
N ASN A 290 24.03 11.37 16.66
CA ASN A 290 25.36 10.76 16.63
C ASN A 290 26.22 11.28 15.46
N TRP A 291 25.59 11.67 14.35
CA TRP A 291 26.27 12.23 13.17
C TRP A 291 26.43 13.76 13.22
N GLY A 292 26.05 14.40 14.34
CA GLY A 292 26.23 15.83 14.57
C GLY A 292 25.31 16.73 13.74
N TRP A 293 24.20 16.20 13.24
CA TRP A 293 23.16 16.95 12.53
C TRP A 293 22.19 17.63 13.51
N ALA A 294 22.03 17.04 14.70
CA ALA A 294 21.36 17.61 15.86
C ALA A 294 22.29 17.60 17.08
N LYS A 295 22.12 18.55 18.00
CA LYS A 295 22.88 18.63 19.25
C LYS A 295 21.97 18.56 20.45
N GLN A 296 22.52 18.08 21.57
CA GLN A 296 21.82 17.90 22.84
C GLN A 296 21.09 19.17 23.33
N ASP A 297 21.69 20.35 23.16
CA ASP A 297 21.15 21.64 23.63
C ASP A 297 20.21 22.34 22.63
N SER A 298 20.10 21.84 21.40
CA SER A 298 19.43 22.53 20.29
C SER A 298 18.66 21.55 19.37
N LEU A 299 18.15 20.45 19.93
CA LEU A 299 17.41 19.41 19.21
C LEU A 299 16.25 19.96 18.36
N ILE A 300 15.46 20.91 18.86
CA ILE A 300 14.33 21.48 18.11
C ILE A 300 14.81 22.43 17.00
N GLU A 301 15.78 23.30 17.30
CA GLU A 301 16.34 24.22 16.31
C GLU A 301 17.06 23.50 15.17
N ASN A 302 17.69 22.36 15.46
CA ASN A 302 18.39 21.56 14.46
C ASN A 302 17.48 20.64 13.65
N LEU A 303 16.20 20.53 13.99
CA LEU A 303 15.26 19.63 13.32
C LEU A 303 15.16 19.87 11.79
N PRO A 304 15.10 21.11 11.27
CA PRO A 304 15.08 21.32 9.82
C PRO A 304 16.35 20.80 9.13
N ARG A 305 17.51 20.96 9.75
CA ARG A 305 18.79 20.43 9.25
C ARG A 305 18.80 18.90 9.28
N ALA A 306 18.33 18.30 10.37
CA ALA A 306 18.22 16.85 10.50
C ALA A 306 17.32 16.26 9.40
N LYS A 307 16.15 16.86 9.16
CA LYS A 307 15.22 16.46 8.08
C LYS A 307 15.83 16.59 6.70
N LYS A 308 16.45 17.74 6.39
CA LYS A 308 17.11 17.96 5.09
C LYS A 308 18.20 16.91 4.83
N ASN A 309 19.11 16.72 5.78
CA ASN A 309 20.22 15.78 5.62
C ASN A 309 19.73 14.33 5.52
N THR A 310 18.67 13.99 6.28
CA THR A 310 17.98 12.70 6.20
C THR A 310 17.48 12.43 4.79
N LYS A 311 16.75 13.37 4.20
CA LYS A 311 16.25 13.22 2.83
C LYS A 311 17.38 13.13 1.81
N ASP A 312 18.37 14.00 1.90
CA ASP A 312 19.53 14.00 1.00
C ASP A 312 20.26 12.65 1.03
N TYR A 313 20.35 12.02 2.21
CA TYR A 313 20.95 10.69 2.38
C TYR A 313 20.06 9.60 1.77
N ILE A 314 18.77 9.57 2.10
CA ILE A 314 17.80 8.59 1.56
C ILE A 314 17.76 8.66 0.02
N ASP A 315 17.64 9.86 -0.57
CA ASP A 315 17.51 10.05 -2.01
C ASP A 315 18.73 9.48 -2.77
N ARG A 316 19.95 9.66 -2.25
CA ARG A 316 21.17 9.11 -2.87
C ARG A 316 21.19 7.59 -2.86
N HIS A 317 20.74 6.97 -1.77
CA HIS A 317 20.66 5.51 -1.68
C HIS A 317 19.53 4.96 -2.56
N LEU A 318 18.39 5.66 -2.63
CA LEU A 318 17.29 5.29 -3.53
C LEU A 318 17.70 5.30 -5.00
N GLN A 319 18.50 6.28 -5.44
CA GLN A 319 19.05 6.31 -6.81
C GLN A 319 19.89 5.07 -7.13
N ILE A 320 20.56 4.48 -6.15
CA ILE A 320 21.33 3.24 -6.33
C ILE A 320 20.37 2.06 -6.36
N CYS A 321 19.45 1.96 -5.39
CA CYS A 321 18.43 0.91 -5.32
C CYS A 321 17.58 0.82 -6.59
N GLU A 322 17.25 1.96 -7.21
CA GLU A 322 16.54 2.04 -8.49
C GLU A 322 17.34 1.42 -9.65
N ARG A 323 18.68 1.54 -9.64
CA ARG A 323 19.56 0.93 -10.65
C ARG A 323 19.72 -0.56 -10.44
N ILE A 324 19.96 -0.99 -9.20
CA ILE A 324 20.19 -2.40 -8.86
C ILE A 324 18.90 -3.18 -8.64
N LYS A 325 17.73 -2.51 -8.70
CA LYS A 325 16.39 -3.08 -8.57
C LYS A 325 16.17 -3.83 -7.26
N LYS A 326 16.60 -3.24 -6.14
CA LYS A 326 16.40 -3.80 -4.79
C LYS A 326 15.61 -2.84 -3.90
N PRO A 327 14.71 -3.35 -3.04
CA PRO A 327 14.04 -2.52 -2.05
C PRO A 327 15.05 -1.86 -1.11
N LEU A 328 14.79 -0.62 -0.68
CA LEU A 328 15.50 0.07 0.39
C LEU A 328 14.67 0.01 1.66
N VAL A 329 15.29 -0.32 2.78
CA VAL A 329 14.71 -0.24 4.13
C VAL A 329 15.57 0.63 5.01
N MET A 330 14.94 1.61 5.67
CA MET A 330 15.58 2.36 6.74
C MET A 330 15.31 1.71 8.08
N GLU A 331 16.10 0.70 8.40
CA GLU A 331 15.77 -0.22 9.49
C GLU A 331 16.27 0.20 10.87
N GLU A 332 16.98 1.33 10.96
CA GLU A 332 17.17 2.04 12.23
C GLU A 332 17.18 3.54 12.00
N PHE A 333 16.40 4.25 12.81
CA PHE A 333 16.54 5.69 12.96
C PHE A 333 15.94 6.13 14.29
N GLY A 334 16.53 7.13 14.92
CA GLY A 334 16.09 7.64 16.22
C GLY A 334 16.24 9.15 16.33
N TYR A 335 15.48 9.75 17.24
CA TYR A 335 15.65 11.15 17.64
C TYR A 335 15.46 11.30 19.15
N PRO A 336 16.37 11.96 19.87
CA PRO A 336 16.27 12.10 21.32
C PRO A 336 14.99 12.83 21.77
N ARG A 337 14.55 12.58 23.01
CA ARG A 337 13.44 13.32 23.63
C ARG A 337 13.82 14.79 23.89
N ASP A 338 12.81 15.63 24.10
CA ASP A 338 13.01 17.07 24.27
C ASP A 338 13.94 17.39 25.45
N GLY A 339 14.86 18.32 25.21
CA GLY A 339 15.86 18.72 26.20
C GLY A 339 16.88 17.64 26.56
N PHE A 340 16.96 16.58 25.75
CA PHE A 340 17.88 15.45 25.93
C PHE A 340 17.73 14.80 27.32
N LYS A 341 16.47 14.62 27.73
CA LYS A 341 16.10 13.92 28.96
C LYS A 341 15.58 12.52 28.63
N PHE A 342 15.72 11.59 29.56
CA PHE A 342 15.41 10.18 29.33
C PHE A 342 14.18 9.69 30.11
N ALA A 343 13.71 10.48 31.07
CA ALA A 343 12.59 10.09 31.93
C ALA A 343 11.26 9.95 31.16
N LEU A 344 10.45 8.97 31.57
CA LEU A 344 9.05 8.82 31.16
C LEU A 344 8.27 10.12 31.34
N GLY A 345 7.36 10.40 30.42
CA GLY A 345 6.56 11.64 30.42
C GLY A 345 7.29 12.90 29.95
N THR A 346 8.60 12.84 29.67
CA THR A 346 9.31 13.92 28.97
C THR A 346 8.70 14.10 27.57
N PRO A 347 8.34 15.32 27.12
CA PRO A 347 7.79 15.53 25.79
C PRO A 347 8.72 15.05 24.65
N THR A 348 8.11 14.66 23.52
CA THR A 348 8.79 14.10 22.34
C THR A 348 8.57 14.94 21.09
N ARG A 349 8.34 16.26 21.18
CA ARG A 349 7.94 17.09 20.04
C ARG A 349 8.95 17.05 18.89
N GLY A 350 10.25 17.08 19.20
CA GLY A 350 11.30 16.98 18.19
C GLY A 350 11.29 15.63 17.48
N ARG A 351 11.16 14.55 18.26
CA ARG A 351 11.04 13.17 17.78
C ARG A 351 9.79 12.97 16.93
N ASP A 352 8.63 13.36 17.41
CA ASP A 352 7.35 13.22 16.72
C ASP A 352 7.41 13.87 15.34
N SER A 353 7.97 15.08 15.26
CA SER A 353 8.11 15.78 13.99
C SER A 353 9.17 15.17 13.07
N PHE A 354 10.26 14.60 13.62
CA PHE A 354 11.25 13.88 12.83
C PHE A 354 10.69 12.55 12.29
N TYR A 355 9.97 11.82 13.14
CA TYR A 355 9.36 10.53 12.82
C TYR A 355 8.29 10.72 11.76
N GLU A 356 7.37 11.67 11.94
CA GLU A 356 6.36 12.01 10.93
C GLU A 356 6.98 12.29 9.56
N TYR A 357 8.10 13.00 9.52
CA TYR A 357 8.82 13.28 8.28
C TYR A 357 9.44 12.04 7.63
N VAL A 358 10.20 11.26 8.41
CA VAL A 358 10.80 10.01 7.94
C VAL A 358 9.73 9.05 7.40
N PHE A 359 8.68 8.88 8.19
CA PHE A 359 7.53 8.07 7.86
C PHE A 359 6.90 8.55 6.57
N SER A 360 6.63 9.86 6.41
CA SER A 360 6.04 10.40 5.19
C SER A 360 6.85 10.04 3.95
N LEU A 361 8.18 10.09 4.02
CA LEU A 361 9.05 9.71 2.89
C LEU A 361 8.82 8.28 2.41
N VAL A 362 8.55 7.32 3.31
CA VAL A 362 8.20 5.93 2.93
C VAL A 362 6.88 5.91 2.16
N CYS A 363 5.83 6.56 2.67
CA CYS A 363 4.53 6.55 2.01
C CYS A 363 4.51 7.36 0.71
N ASP A 364 5.18 8.50 0.67
CA ASP A 364 5.29 9.35 -0.51
C ASP A 364 6.02 8.61 -1.64
N ASN A 365 6.98 7.74 -1.29
CA ASN A 365 7.69 6.90 -2.25
C ASN A 365 6.86 5.69 -2.69
N MET A 366 6.16 5.02 -1.75
CA MET A 366 5.19 3.96 -2.03
C MET A 366 4.09 4.43 -3.01
N GLU A 367 3.53 5.63 -2.80
CA GLU A 367 2.51 6.24 -3.67
C GLU A 367 3.00 6.49 -5.10
N LYS A 368 4.31 6.46 -5.33
CA LYS A 368 4.95 6.60 -6.64
C LYS A 368 5.46 5.27 -7.21
N GLY A 369 5.22 4.15 -6.53
CA GLY A 369 5.79 2.86 -6.91
C GLY A 369 7.31 2.81 -6.76
N GLY A 370 7.88 3.60 -5.85
CA GLY A 370 9.32 3.66 -5.64
C GLY A 370 9.86 2.50 -4.79
N TYR A 371 11.19 2.48 -4.61
CA TYR A 371 11.91 1.39 -3.95
C TYR A 371 12.02 1.53 -2.42
N PHE A 372 11.53 2.61 -1.81
CA PHE A 372 11.56 2.79 -0.35
C PHE A 372 10.44 1.96 0.30
N ALA A 373 10.78 0.73 0.70
CA ALA A 373 9.81 -0.29 1.03
C ALA A 373 9.44 -0.34 2.51
N GLY A 374 10.23 0.25 3.40
CA GLY A 374 9.85 0.31 4.81
C GLY A 374 10.88 0.97 5.71
N CYS A 375 10.53 1.07 6.98
CA CYS A 375 11.43 1.53 8.02
C CYS A 375 11.14 0.87 9.35
N ASN A 376 12.15 0.80 10.22
CA ASN A 376 12.02 0.40 11.61
C ASN A 376 12.59 1.52 12.48
N PHE A 377 11.75 2.15 13.31
CA PHE A 377 12.28 3.15 14.24
C PHE A 377 13.09 2.45 15.34
N TRP A 378 14.11 3.13 15.83
CA TRP A 378 14.87 2.76 17.02
C TRP A 378 14.35 3.60 18.19
N GLY A 379 13.54 3.06 19.09
CA GLY A 379 12.89 1.74 18.99
C GLY A 379 11.92 1.49 20.12
N TRP A 380 11.44 0.24 20.27
CA TRP A 380 10.36 -0.07 21.19
C TRP A 380 10.82 -0.14 22.65
N GLY A 381 10.40 0.82 23.48
CA GLY A 381 10.52 0.76 24.94
C GLY A 381 9.32 0.11 25.60
N GLY A 382 8.14 0.25 25.00
CA GLY A 382 6.94 -0.46 25.41
C GLY A 382 6.50 -0.17 26.84
N LEU A 383 6.22 -1.23 27.59
CA LEU A 383 5.75 -1.21 28.97
C LEU A 383 6.89 -1.08 30.01
N ALA A 384 8.14 -0.97 29.56
CA ALA A 384 9.29 -0.85 30.45
C ALA A 384 9.19 0.35 31.40
N LYS A 385 9.70 0.17 32.62
CA LYS A 385 9.86 1.21 33.63
C LYS A 385 11.34 1.33 34.01
N PRO A 386 12.13 2.15 33.28
CA PRO A 386 13.55 2.33 33.57
C PRO A 386 13.77 2.80 35.00
N GLN A 387 14.65 2.11 35.74
CA GLN A 387 15.01 2.44 37.12
C GLN A 387 16.31 3.23 37.21
N HIS A 388 17.16 3.10 36.20
CA HIS A 388 18.49 3.67 36.13
C HIS A 388 18.69 4.36 34.79
N GLU A 389 19.56 5.37 34.77
CA GLU A 389 19.95 6.01 33.50
C GLU A 389 20.67 5.03 32.59
N GLN A 390 21.60 4.22 33.11
CA GLN A 390 22.23 3.12 32.36
C GLN A 390 21.65 1.80 32.84
N TRP A 391 21.35 0.88 31.91
CA TRP A 391 20.75 -0.40 32.25
C TRP A 391 21.64 -1.21 33.20
N LYS A 392 21.02 -1.87 34.18
CA LYS A 392 21.66 -2.84 35.06
C LYS A 392 20.95 -4.19 34.97
N VAL A 393 21.69 -5.25 35.29
CA VAL A 393 21.13 -6.61 35.34
C VAL A 393 19.92 -6.65 36.29
N GLY A 394 18.76 -7.00 35.74
CA GLY A 394 17.49 -7.05 36.45
C GLY A 394 16.57 -5.86 36.19
N ASP A 395 17.06 -4.80 35.55
CA ASP A 395 16.20 -3.71 35.06
C ASP A 395 15.39 -4.18 33.85
N ASP A 396 14.22 -3.58 33.65
CA ASP A 396 13.43 -3.74 32.44
C ASP A 396 14.26 -3.42 31.20
N TYR A 397 14.19 -4.29 30.19
CA TYR A 397 14.77 -3.98 28.89
C TYR A 397 13.97 -2.88 28.20
N THR A 398 14.67 -1.83 27.76
CA THR A 398 14.17 -0.86 26.80
C THR A 398 14.84 -1.11 25.45
N ASN A 399 14.51 -0.30 24.44
CA ASN A 399 15.23 -0.37 23.18
C ASN A 399 16.67 0.17 23.30
N ASP A 400 16.92 1.14 24.18
CA ASP A 400 18.26 1.67 24.41
C ASP A 400 19.10 0.58 25.12
N PRO A 401 20.13 -0.02 24.49
CA PRO A 401 20.85 -1.13 25.10
C PRO A 401 21.81 -0.62 26.20
N ALA A 402 22.56 -1.52 26.83
CA ALA A 402 23.26 -1.22 28.09
C ALA A 402 24.36 -0.14 28.03
N GLN A 403 24.78 0.27 26.84
CA GLN A 403 25.72 1.36 26.59
C GLN A 403 25.03 2.73 26.45
N GLU A 404 23.70 2.77 26.40
CA GLU A 404 22.90 3.99 26.19
C GLU A 404 21.98 4.30 27.37
N ALA A 405 21.63 5.58 27.48
CA ALA A 405 20.70 6.03 28.49
C ALA A 405 19.28 5.49 28.23
N GLN A 406 18.67 4.88 29.23
CA GLN A 406 17.37 4.20 29.16
C GLN A 406 16.24 5.23 29.01
N GLY A 407 15.78 5.42 27.77
CA GLY A 407 14.83 6.47 27.36
C GLY A 407 15.39 7.47 26.36
N LEU A 408 16.65 7.33 25.91
CA LEU A 408 17.27 8.17 24.88
C LEU A 408 16.44 8.15 23.59
N ASN A 409 16.25 6.97 23.00
CA ASN A 409 15.51 6.75 21.75
C ASN A 409 14.28 5.85 21.94
N SER A 410 14.13 5.17 23.08
CA SER A 410 12.97 4.34 23.36
C SER A 410 11.64 5.09 23.25
N VAL A 411 10.68 4.47 22.56
CA VAL A 411 9.26 4.85 22.48
C VAL A 411 8.49 3.98 23.46
N PHE A 412 7.97 4.60 24.51
CA PHE A 412 7.21 3.90 25.55
C PHE A 412 5.72 3.85 25.21
N ALA A 413 4.98 2.91 25.82
CA ALA A 413 3.54 2.80 25.69
C ALA A 413 2.79 4.06 26.16
N SER A 414 3.43 4.87 27.02
CA SER A 414 2.92 6.17 27.48
C SER A 414 3.19 7.35 26.52
N ASP A 415 3.95 7.15 25.45
CA ASP A 415 4.30 8.21 24.49
C ASP A 415 3.18 8.41 23.46
N GLU A 416 1.98 8.76 23.93
CA GLU A 416 0.73 8.80 23.14
C GLU A 416 0.87 9.60 21.83
N THR A 417 1.60 10.72 21.84
CA THR A 417 1.81 11.55 20.64
C THR A 417 2.69 10.85 19.61
N THR A 418 3.77 10.19 20.03
CA THR A 418 4.63 9.39 19.15
C THR A 418 3.88 8.19 18.60
N LEU A 419 3.11 7.47 19.44
CA LEU A 419 2.30 6.33 18.99
C LEU A 419 1.22 6.75 17.99
N SER A 420 0.63 7.94 18.16
CA SER A 420 -0.33 8.52 17.21
C SER A 420 0.31 8.83 15.85
N VAL A 421 1.53 9.37 15.83
CA VAL A 421 2.31 9.58 14.60
C VAL A 421 2.58 8.25 13.88
N ILE A 422 3.04 7.24 14.62
CA ILE A 422 3.31 5.89 14.08
C ILE A 422 2.02 5.28 13.50
N LYS A 423 0.92 5.28 14.27
CA LYS A 423 -0.36 4.69 13.85
C LYS A 423 -0.91 5.34 12.60
N ARG A 424 -0.90 6.68 12.54
CA ARG A 424 -1.36 7.45 11.37
C ARG A 424 -0.58 7.05 10.12
N GLN A 425 0.72 6.81 10.25
CA GLN A 425 1.52 6.39 9.10
C GLN A 425 1.25 4.94 8.69
N ILE A 426 1.17 4.02 9.64
CA ILE A 426 0.83 2.62 9.33
C ILE A 426 -0.51 2.56 8.60
N ASP A 427 -1.50 3.33 9.06
CA ASP A 427 -2.78 3.42 8.37
C ASP A 427 -2.64 3.94 6.94
N ARG A 428 -1.77 4.94 6.70
CA ARG A 428 -1.47 5.44 5.35
C ARG A 428 -0.85 4.34 4.46
N THR A 429 0.08 3.52 4.97
CA THR A 429 0.66 2.39 4.20
C THR A 429 -0.38 1.34 3.80
N ARG A 430 -1.48 1.23 4.55
CA ARG A 430 -2.52 0.21 4.38
C ARG A 430 -3.74 0.66 3.59
N LYS A 431 -3.83 1.95 3.24
CA LYS A 431 -4.95 2.45 2.43
C LYS A 431 -4.94 1.80 1.06
N SER A 432 -6.06 1.15 0.73
CA SER A 432 -6.35 0.67 -0.62
C SER A 432 -6.36 1.82 -1.63
N GLN A 433 -6.17 1.49 -2.90
CA GLN A 433 -6.21 2.48 -3.99
C GLN A 433 -7.58 3.19 -4.09
N SER A 434 -8.68 2.51 -3.76
CA SER A 434 -10.03 3.12 -3.71
C SER A 434 -10.20 4.11 -2.56
N GLN A 435 -9.70 3.79 -1.35
CA GLN A 435 -9.70 4.73 -0.22
C GLN A 435 -8.88 5.97 -0.51
N ARG A 436 -7.72 5.77 -1.15
CA ARG A 436 -6.89 6.86 -1.66
C ARG A 436 -7.69 7.73 -2.62
N LEU A 437 -8.30 7.15 -3.65
CA LEU A 437 -9.14 7.91 -4.59
C LEU A 437 -10.24 8.70 -3.85
N MET A 438 -10.93 8.10 -2.88
CA MET A 438 -11.95 8.76 -2.08
C MET A 438 -11.41 10.00 -1.34
N GLU A 439 -10.24 9.91 -0.73
CA GLU A 439 -9.58 11.06 -0.07
C GLU A 439 -9.20 12.16 -1.05
N ARG A 440 -8.73 11.79 -2.25
CA ARG A 440 -8.46 12.76 -3.32
C ARG A 440 -9.75 13.49 -3.73
N LEU A 441 -10.86 12.77 -3.91
CA LEU A 441 -12.16 13.36 -4.23
C LEU A 441 -12.65 14.30 -3.11
N GLU A 442 -12.45 13.92 -1.84
CA GLU A 442 -12.75 14.76 -0.67
C GLU A 442 -11.94 16.07 -0.64
N MET A 443 -10.64 15.99 -0.94
CA MET A 443 -9.80 17.18 -1.00
C MET A 443 -10.20 18.11 -2.15
N LEU A 444 -10.47 17.54 -3.32
CA LEU A 444 -10.84 18.32 -4.51
C LEU A 444 -12.21 18.98 -4.36
N ARG A 445 -13.21 18.27 -3.80
CA ARG A 445 -14.57 18.83 -3.63
C ARG A 445 -14.64 20.02 -2.67
N LYS A 446 -13.66 20.16 -1.76
CA LYS A 446 -13.51 21.33 -0.88
C LYS A 446 -13.02 22.58 -1.63
N LYS A 447 -12.39 22.40 -2.80
CA LYS A 447 -11.93 23.49 -3.67
C LYS A 447 -12.99 23.89 -4.71
N GLY A 448 -13.73 22.92 -5.21
CA GLY A 448 -14.73 23.08 -6.27
C GLY A 448 -15.20 21.74 -6.79
N TYR A 449 -16.03 21.73 -7.81
CA TYR A 449 -16.49 20.51 -8.45
C TYR A 449 -15.80 20.30 -9.80
N MET A 450 -15.46 19.06 -10.10
CA MET A 450 -14.75 18.71 -11.33
C MET A 450 -15.70 18.60 -12.52
N PHE A 451 -15.25 19.09 -13.68
CA PHE A 451 -15.92 18.85 -14.95
C PHE A 451 -15.51 17.48 -15.51
N GLY A 452 -16.51 16.71 -15.98
CA GLY A 452 -16.29 15.46 -16.67
C GLY A 452 -17.03 15.34 -17.99
N HIS A 453 -16.52 14.49 -18.88
CA HIS A 453 -17.12 14.19 -20.18
C HIS A 453 -16.96 12.71 -20.53
N GLN A 454 -18.05 12.09 -20.99
CA GLN A 454 -18.06 10.69 -21.46
C GLN A 454 -17.41 10.57 -22.84
N ASP A 455 -16.58 9.55 -23.05
CA ASP A 455 -15.96 9.19 -24.34
C ASP A 455 -15.12 10.30 -25.01
N ASP A 456 -14.70 11.30 -24.21
CA ASP A 456 -13.99 12.50 -24.64
C ASP A 456 -12.78 12.29 -25.58
N PRO A 457 -11.94 11.25 -25.42
CA PRO A 457 -10.73 11.09 -26.25
C PRO A 457 -10.95 10.25 -27.52
N PHE A 458 -12.17 9.75 -27.78
CA PHE A 458 -12.43 8.87 -28.91
C PHE A 458 -12.96 9.62 -30.11
N TYR A 459 -13.94 10.49 -29.91
CA TYR A 459 -14.60 11.20 -31.00
C TYR A 459 -15.24 12.49 -30.50
N GLY A 460 -15.57 13.35 -31.46
CA GLY A 460 -16.35 14.56 -31.24
C GLY A 460 -17.20 14.87 -32.46
N LEU A 461 -17.76 16.08 -32.50
CA LEU A 461 -18.71 16.42 -33.58
C LEU A 461 -18.08 16.45 -34.97
N THR A 462 -16.79 16.77 -35.06
CA THR A 462 -16.07 16.98 -36.33
C THR A 462 -14.94 15.98 -36.57
N TRP A 463 -14.69 15.06 -35.65
CA TRP A 463 -13.55 14.14 -35.69
C TRP A 463 -13.87 12.80 -35.02
N ASP A 464 -13.11 11.76 -35.40
CA ASP A 464 -13.22 10.42 -34.83
C ASP A 464 -11.83 9.76 -34.82
N TYR A 465 -11.47 9.13 -33.70
CA TYR A 465 -10.20 8.46 -33.38
C TYR A 465 -8.92 9.27 -33.68
N GLN A 466 -8.98 10.60 -33.62
CA GLN A 466 -7.79 11.43 -33.76
C GLN A 466 -6.95 11.40 -32.46
N PRO A 467 -5.63 11.14 -32.53
CA PRO A 467 -4.77 11.16 -31.36
C PRO A 467 -4.79 12.53 -30.67
N ASP A 468 -4.81 12.53 -29.33
CA ASP A 468 -4.77 13.73 -28.48
C ASP A 468 -5.85 14.79 -28.75
N SER A 469 -6.97 14.38 -29.37
CA SER A 469 -8.16 15.20 -29.60
C SER A 469 -9.20 15.04 -28.49
N SER A 470 -9.90 16.13 -28.21
CA SER A 470 -11.04 16.22 -27.28
C SER A 470 -11.82 17.48 -27.63
N ASP A 471 -13.15 17.39 -27.76
CA ASP A 471 -13.95 18.59 -28.02
C ASP A 471 -13.86 19.59 -26.85
N VAL A 472 -13.75 19.11 -25.61
CA VAL A 472 -13.53 19.93 -24.41
C VAL A 472 -12.21 20.70 -24.53
N LYS A 473 -11.12 19.98 -24.78
CA LYS A 473 -9.79 20.57 -24.97
C LYS A 473 -9.74 21.53 -26.14
N ASN A 474 -10.44 21.22 -27.22
CA ASN A 474 -10.49 22.08 -28.40
C ASN A 474 -11.26 23.40 -28.14
N VAL A 475 -12.13 23.46 -27.12
CA VAL A 475 -12.86 24.68 -26.72
C VAL A 475 -12.08 25.51 -25.69
N CYS A 476 -11.59 24.89 -24.61
CA CYS A 476 -11.00 25.62 -23.48
C CYS A 476 -9.47 25.48 -23.33
N GLY A 477 -8.84 24.63 -24.14
CA GLY A 477 -7.41 24.35 -24.06
C GLY A 477 -7.01 23.51 -22.84
N ASP A 478 -7.96 22.84 -22.18
CA ASP A 478 -7.71 21.89 -21.09
C ASP A 478 -8.56 20.62 -21.21
N TRP A 479 -8.08 19.52 -20.62
CA TRP A 479 -8.82 18.26 -20.58
C TRP A 479 -9.86 18.26 -19.45
N PRO A 480 -10.95 17.49 -19.58
CA PRO A 480 -11.84 17.26 -18.45
C PRO A 480 -11.07 16.64 -17.28
N ALA A 481 -11.43 17.01 -16.06
CA ALA A 481 -10.84 16.41 -14.85
C ALA A 481 -11.26 14.94 -14.71
N VAL A 482 -12.52 14.63 -15.04
CA VAL A 482 -13.09 13.27 -15.01
C VAL A 482 -13.40 12.81 -16.43
N MET A 483 -12.92 11.64 -16.85
CA MET A 483 -13.35 11.02 -18.11
C MET A 483 -14.19 9.79 -17.84
N GLY A 484 -15.34 9.72 -18.49
CA GLY A 484 -16.25 8.58 -18.48
C GLY A 484 -15.96 7.62 -19.63
N PHE A 485 -16.02 6.32 -19.36
CA PHE A 485 -15.88 5.24 -20.34
C PHE A 485 -16.99 4.20 -20.14
N GLU A 486 -17.27 3.38 -21.15
CA GLU A 486 -18.42 2.48 -21.16
C GLU A 486 -18.08 1.07 -21.62
N LEU A 487 -18.42 0.06 -20.81
CA LEU A 487 -18.02 -1.34 -21.01
C LEU A 487 -19.00 -2.22 -21.82
N GLY A 488 -20.21 -1.77 -22.11
CA GLY A 488 -21.24 -2.61 -22.73
C GLY A 488 -20.75 -3.28 -24.01
N GLY A 489 -20.91 -4.60 -24.10
CA GLY A 489 -20.31 -5.46 -25.13
C GLY A 489 -19.09 -6.26 -24.65
N ILE A 490 -18.36 -5.82 -23.61
CA ILE A 490 -17.21 -6.57 -23.07
C ILE A 490 -17.64 -7.96 -22.61
N GLU A 491 -18.84 -8.05 -22.06
CA GLU A 491 -19.43 -9.27 -21.54
C GLU A 491 -19.68 -10.32 -22.62
N MET A 492 -19.77 -9.91 -23.88
CA MET A 492 -19.91 -10.78 -25.04
C MET A 492 -18.56 -11.22 -25.61
N GLY A 493 -17.45 -10.63 -25.15
CA GLY A 493 -16.12 -10.84 -25.74
C GLY A 493 -15.93 -10.05 -27.05
N ASP A 494 -16.72 -9.00 -27.25
CA ASP A 494 -16.61 -8.15 -28.42
C ASP A 494 -15.28 -7.38 -28.42
N LYS A 495 -14.81 -6.99 -29.61
CA LYS A 495 -13.59 -6.17 -29.74
C LYS A 495 -13.84 -4.68 -29.47
N LYS A 496 -15.11 -4.26 -29.49
CA LYS A 496 -15.57 -2.89 -29.37
C LYS A 496 -16.74 -2.84 -28.40
N ASN A 497 -16.91 -1.73 -27.70
CA ASN A 497 -18.10 -1.47 -26.90
C ASN A 497 -19.32 -1.16 -27.80
N LEU A 498 -20.48 -0.96 -27.18
CA LEU A 498 -21.74 -0.65 -27.88
C LEU A 498 -21.69 0.62 -28.75
N ASP A 499 -20.82 1.58 -28.40
CA ASP A 499 -20.58 2.83 -29.14
C ASP A 499 -19.47 2.70 -30.19
N SER A 500 -19.07 1.47 -30.53
CA SER A 500 -18.04 1.15 -31.53
C SER A 500 -16.60 1.53 -31.15
N VAL A 501 -16.34 1.87 -29.89
CA VAL A 501 -15.00 2.14 -29.36
C VAL A 501 -14.25 0.83 -29.13
N PRO A 502 -13.07 0.61 -29.74
CA PRO A 502 -12.25 -0.57 -29.46
C PRO A 502 -11.81 -0.64 -28.00
N PHE A 503 -11.97 -1.79 -27.33
CA PHE A 503 -11.54 -1.95 -25.94
C PHE A 503 -10.03 -1.75 -25.76
N THR A 504 -9.22 -2.07 -26.77
CA THR A 504 -7.78 -1.78 -26.77
C THR A 504 -7.50 -0.29 -26.71
N ARG A 505 -8.22 0.49 -27.54
CA ARG A 505 -8.11 1.95 -27.58
C ARG A 505 -8.63 2.57 -26.27
N MET A 506 -9.69 2.01 -25.71
CA MET A 506 -10.23 2.43 -24.42
C MET A 506 -9.23 2.23 -23.29
N ALA A 507 -8.60 1.06 -23.21
CA ALA A 507 -7.55 0.79 -22.22
C ALA A 507 -6.37 1.79 -22.34
N GLU A 508 -5.91 2.07 -23.56
CA GLU A 508 -4.86 3.06 -23.81
C GLU A 508 -5.23 4.45 -23.29
N GLU A 509 -6.43 4.95 -23.58
CA GLU A 509 -6.83 6.30 -23.17
C GLU A 509 -7.20 6.39 -21.68
N ILE A 510 -7.69 5.31 -21.06
CA ILE A 510 -7.82 5.20 -19.60
C ILE A 510 -6.45 5.37 -18.93
N ILE A 511 -5.44 4.63 -19.40
CA ILE A 511 -4.07 4.70 -18.87
C ILE A 511 -3.52 6.10 -19.06
N LYS A 512 -3.61 6.68 -20.27
CA LYS A 512 -3.11 8.03 -20.53
C LYS A 512 -3.81 9.09 -19.70
N HIS A 513 -5.14 9.01 -19.52
CA HIS A 513 -5.86 9.99 -18.70
C HIS A 513 -5.41 9.92 -17.23
N HIS A 514 -5.24 8.70 -16.71
CA HIS A 514 -4.70 8.49 -15.37
C HIS A 514 -3.26 9.03 -15.24
N GLU A 515 -2.38 8.75 -16.21
CA GLU A 515 -0.99 9.25 -16.24
C GLU A 515 -0.91 10.77 -16.34
N ARG A 516 -1.88 11.39 -17.04
CA ARG A 516 -2.08 12.84 -17.04
C ARG A 516 -2.58 13.37 -15.69
N GLY A 517 -2.87 12.53 -14.70
CA GLY A 517 -3.40 12.89 -13.38
C GLY A 517 -4.92 12.97 -13.30
N GLY A 518 -5.63 12.62 -14.37
CA GLY A 518 -7.08 12.61 -14.45
C GLY A 518 -7.76 11.55 -13.58
N ILE A 519 -9.07 11.68 -13.42
CA ILE A 519 -9.92 10.70 -12.73
C ILE A 519 -10.73 9.93 -13.78
N VAL A 520 -10.78 8.61 -13.62
CA VAL A 520 -11.47 7.69 -14.51
C VAL A 520 -12.76 7.22 -13.86
N THR A 521 -13.87 7.32 -14.58
CA THR A 521 -15.14 6.69 -14.21
C THR A 521 -15.60 5.77 -15.33
N ILE A 522 -16.17 4.62 -14.98
CA ILE A 522 -16.58 3.59 -15.94
C ILE A 522 -18.01 3.17 -15.62
N SER A 523 -18.88 3.28 -16.62
CA SER A 523 -20.23 2.71 -16.62
C SER A 523 -20.27 1.36 -17.34
N TRP A 524 -21.37 0.65 -17.16
CA TRP A 524 -21.61 -0.61 -17.85
C TRP A 524 -23.09 -0.74 -18.23
N HIS A 525 -23.32 -0.81 -19.55
CA HIS A 525 -24.58 -1.12 -20.21
C HIS A 525 -24.53 -2.56 -20.76
N PRO A 526 -24.56 -3.58 -19.90
CA PRO A 526 -24.53 -4.96 -20.35
C PRO A 526 -25.75 -5.30 -21.19
N ARG A 527 -25.53 -6.15 -22.19
CA ARG A 527 -26.60 -6.84 -22.93
C ARG A 527 -27.57 -7.58 -22.01
N ASN A 528 -28.76 -7.91 -22.51
CA ASN A 528 -29.75 -8.67 -21.77
C ASN A 528 -29.46 -10.19 -21.87
N PRO A 529 -29.08 -10.88 -20.79
CA PRO A 529 -28.63 -12.29 -20.83
C PRO A 529 -29.73 -13.31 -21.18
N LEU A 530 -31.01 -12.92 -21.11
CA LEU A 530 -32.13 -13.77 -21.51
C LEU A 530 -32.39 -13.71 -23.02
N THR A 531 -32.33 -12.53 -23.60
CA THR A 531 -32.78 -12.27 -24.99
C THR A 531 -31.63 -12.07 -25.97
N THR A 532 -30.41 -11.88 -25.48
CA THR A 532 -29.23 -11.77 -26.35
C THR A 532 -28.99 -13.07 -27.12
N ILE A 533 -28.77 -12.93 -28.42
CA ILE A 533 -28.38 -14.00 -29.33
C ILE A 533 -26.86 -13.95 -29.54
N GLU A 534 -26.22 -15.11 -29.63
CA GLU A 534 -24.79 -15.21 -29.93
C GLU A 534 -24.49 -14.59 -31.31
N GLY A 535 -23.62 -13.57 -31.35
CA GLY A 535 -23.36 -12.75 -32.54
C GLY A 535 -24.42 -11.68 -32.86
N GLY A 536 -25.46 -11.52 -32.03
CA GLY A 536 -26.55 -10.57 -32.24
C GLY A 536 -26.34 -9.21 -31.54
N GLY A 537 -26.50 -8.13 -32.31
CA GLY A 537 -26.32 -6.72 -31.91
C GLY A 537 -24.97 -6.17 -32.35
N LEU A 538 -24.84 -5.76 -33.62
CA LEU A 538 -23.64 -5.07 -34.09
C LEU A 538 -23.47 -3.75 -33.31
N ALA A 539 -22.25 -3.44 -32.87
CA ALA A 539 -21.90 -2.10 -32.38
C ALA A 539 -22.40 -1.05 -33.40
N GLY A 540 -23.18 -0.08 -32.93
CA GLY A 540 -23.82 0.93 -33.78
C GLY A 540 -25.21 0.61 -34.33
N GLN A 541 -25.85 -0.53 -34.00
CA GLN A 541 -27.27 -0.75 -34.34
C GLN A 541 -28.21 -0.40 -33.18
N LYS A 542 -29.20 0.46 -33.46
CA LYS A 542 -30.28 0.84 -32.56
C LYS A 542 -31.39 -0.21 -32.60
N PHE A 543 -31.18 -1.38 -31.99
CA PHE A 543 -32.23 -2.38 -31.76
C PHE A 543 -32.48 -2.56 -30.25
N PRO A 544 -33.74 -2.70 -29.80
CA PRO A 544 -34.05 -2.92 -28.39
C PRO A 544 -33.72 -4.34 -27.93
N GLU A 545 -33.86 -5.36 -28.77
CA GLU A 545 -33.71 -6.77 -28.38
C GLU A 545 -32.26 -7.13 -28.02
N GLY A 546 -32.07 -7.82 -26.90
CA GLY A 546 -30.76 -8.23 -26.40
C GLY A 546 -29.88 -7.11 -25.83
N THR A 547 -30.32 -5.85 -25.85
CA THR A 547 -29.52 -4.73 -25.30
C THR A 547 -29.83 -4.47 -23.83
N ALA A 548 -29.10 -3.53 -23.22
CA ALA A 548 -29.44 -3.01 -21.89
C ALA A 548 -30.89 -2.49 -21.82
N TRP A 549 -31.40 -1.96 -22.94
CA TRP A 549 -32.76 -1.42 -23.07
C TRP A 549 -33.83 -2.47 -23.39
N ASP A 550 -33.46 -3.75 -23.49
CA ASP A 550 -34.43 -4.82 -23.67
C ASP A 550 -35.19 -5.09 -22.36
N VAL A 551 -36.31 -4.41 -22.20
CA VAL A 551 -37.21 -4.52 -21.04
C VAL A 551 -38.41 -5.43 -21.30
N THR A 552 -38.34 -6.29 -22.33
CA THR A 552 -39.44 -7.20 -22.69
C THR A 552 -39.69 -8.30 -21.65
N ASN A 553 -38.73 -8.53 -20.75
CA ASN A 553 -38.81 -9.56 -19.72
C ASN A 553 -38.43 -9.01 -18.33
N THR A 554 -39.31 -9.18 -17.35
CA THR A 554 -39.15 -8.70 -15.96
C THR A 554 -38.47 -9.72 -15.03
N THR A 555 -37.88 -10.79 -15.57
CA THR A 555 -37.22 -11.85 -14.80
C THR A 555 -35.72 -11.95 -15.08
N VAL A 556 -35.16 -10.98 -15.82
CA VAL A 556 -33.75 -10.99 -16.24
C VAL A 556 -32.82 -11.01 -15.03
N VAL A 557 -32.99 -10.11 -14.06
CA VAL A 557 -32.16 -10.08 -12.84
C VAL A 557 -32.28 -11.40 -12.09
N LYS A 558 -33.50 -11.87 -11.82
CA LYS A 558 -33.73 -13.17 -11.17
C LYS A 558 -33.02 -14.32 -11.88
N SER A 559 -32.94 -14.31 -13.21
CA SER A 559 -32.31 -15.37 -13.98
C SER A 559 -30.78 -15.41 -13.84
N ILE A 560 -30.13 -14.31 -13.50
CA ILE A 560 -28.65 -14.25 -13.36
C ILE A 560 -28.15 -14.39 -11.93
N LEU A 561 -29.03 -14.19 -10.93
CA LEU A 561 -28.69 -14.44 -9.53
C LEU A 561 -28.47 -15.94 -9.27
N GLU A 562 -27.90 -16.27 -8.11
CA GLU A 562 -27.62 -17.65 -7.71
C GLU A 562 -28.87 -18.53 -7.82
N GLY A 563 -28.74 -19.69 -8.47
CA GLY A 563 -29.84 -20.60 -8.77
C GLY A 563 -30.68 -20.23 -10.01
N GLY A 564 -30.41 -19.07 -10.63
CA GLY A 564 -31.05 -18.64 -11.88
C GLY A 564 -30.50 -19.34 -13.13
N SER A 565 -31.32 -19.41 -14.18
CA SER A 565 -31.01 -20.15 -15.43
C SER A 565 -29.86 -19.55 -16.26
N LYS A 566 -29.49 -18.30 -16.02
CA LYS A 566 -28.41 -17.56 -16.69
C LYS A 566 -27.23 -17.25 -15.76
N HIS A 567 -27.21 -17.79 -14.54
CA HIS A 567 -26.15 -17.52 -13.56
C HIS A 567 -24.74 -17.83 -14.09
N GLU A 568 -24.53 -19.02 -14.67
CA GLU A 568 -23.21 -19.40 -15.21
C GLU A 568 -22.77 -18.57 -16.42
N LEU A 569 -23.73 -18.16 -17.27
CA LEU A 569 -23.46 -17.20 -18.34
C LEU A 569 -22.97 -15.87 -17.74
N PHE A 570 -23.68 -15.38 -16.73
CA PHE A 570 -23.37 -14.10 -16.12
C PHE A 570 -22.04 -14.13 -15.34
N LYS A 571 -21.64 -15.26 -14.77
CA LYS A 571 -20.29 -15.43 -14.22
C LYS A 571 -19.20 -15.24 -15.29
N THR A 572 -19.43 -15.72 -16.51
CA THR A 572 -18.52 -15.48 -17.64
C THR A 572 -18.45 -13.99 -17.99
N TRP A 573 -19.58 -13.29 -17.91
CA TRP A 573 -19.65 -11.85 -18.15
C TRP A 573 -18.87 -11.06 -17.10
N MET A 574 -19.08 -11.36 -15.82
CA MET A 574 -18.31 -10.77 -14.72
C MET A 574 -16.82 -11.06 -14.84
N GLN A 575 -16.44 -12.26 -15.29
CA GLN A 575 -15.04 -12.59 -15.53
C GLN A 575 -14.42 -11.72 -16.63
N ARG A 576 -15.13 -11.46 -17.73
CA ARG A 576 -14.63 -10.58 -18.82
C ARG A 576 -14.44 -9.13 -18.36
N VAL A 577 -15.37 -8.62 -17.53
CA VAL A 577 -15.20 -7.32 -16.87
C VAL A 577 -13.96 -7.32 -15.97
N SER A 578 -13.81 -8.34 -15.12
CA SER A 578 -12.61 -8.52 -14.29
C SER A 578 -11.33 -8.54 -15.13
N ASP A 579 -11.28 -9.33 -16.21
CA ASP A 579 -10.09 -9.46 -17.05
C ASP A 579 -9.70 -8.12 -17.71
N PHE A 580 -10.68 -7.35 -18.18
CA PHE A 580 -10.44 -6.01 -18.72
C PHE A 580 -9.87 -5.07 -17.64
N LEU A 581 -10.53 -4.98 -16.49
CA LEU A 581 -10.10 -4.11 -15.39
C LEU A 581 -8.72 -4.51 -14.84
N ALA A 582 -8.39 -5.80 -14.82
CA ALA A 582 -7.08 -6.30 -14.39
C ALA A 582 -5.95 -5.91 -15.35
N GLY A 583 -6.27 -5.66 -16.63
CA GLY A 583 -5.35 -5.15 -17.63
C GLY A 583 -5.04 -3.65 -17.52
N LEU A 584 -5.87 -2.89 -16.79
CA LEU A 584 -5.69 -1.44 -16.63
C LEU A 584 -4.63 -1.13 -15.58
N LYS A 585 -3.38 -1.08 -16.03
CA LYS A 585 -2.22 -0.84 -15.20
C LYS A 585 -1.30 0.25 -15.78
N THR A 586 -0.65 0.98 -14.91
CA THR A 586 0.47 1.88 -15.25
C THR A 586 1.69 1.07 -15.70
N SER A 587 2.69 1.74 -16.27
CA SER A 587 3.92 1.11 -16.77
C SER A 587 4.74 0.38 -15.70
N ASP A 588 4.62 0.78 -14.43
CA ASP A 588 5.20 0.11 -13.25
C ASP A 588 4.29 -0.98 -12.65
N GLY A 589 3.16 -1.28 -13.30
CA GLY A 589 2.29 -2.40 -12.96
C GLY A 589 1.21 -2.10 -11.90
N GLN A 590 1.06 -0.85 -11.46
CA GLN A 590 0.02 -0.48 -10.49
C GLN A 590 -1.37 -0.46 -11.15
N LYS A 591 -2.39 -0.94 -10.44
CA LYS A 591 -3.79 -0.89 -10.90
C LYS A 591 -4.30 0.56 -10.91
N ILE A 592 -5.01 0.94 -11.95
CA ILE A 592 -5.57 2.30 -12.08
C ILE A 592 -6.79 2.46 -11.16
N PRO A 593 -6.87 3.48 -10.29
CA PRO A 593 -8.07 3.78 -9.51
C PRO A 593 -9.25 4.18 -10.41
N ILE A 594 -10.39 3.54 -10.24
CA ILE A 594 -11.58 3.72 -11.10
C ILE A 594 -12.81 3.94 -10.24
N ILE A 595 -13.60 4.96 -10.59
CA ILE A 595 -14.99 5.07 -10.11
C ILE A 595 -15.84 4.12 -10.96
N PHE A 596 -16.30 3.01 -10.40
CA PHE A 596 -17.10 2.04 -11.15
C PHE A 596 -18.58 2.19 -10.83
N ARG A 597 -19.39 2.44 -11.87
CA ARG A 597 -20.80 2.85 -11.78
C ARG A 597 -21.69 1.90 -12.60
N PRO A 598 -21.81 0.61 -12.21
CA PRO A 598 -22.75 -0.31 -12.85
C PRO A 598 -24.18 -0.03 -12.37
N TRP A 599 -25.17 -0.64 -13.04
CA TRP A 599 -26.57 -0.67 -12.57
C TRP A 599 -27.21 0.72 -12.37
N HIS A 600 -26.70 1.74 -13.06
CA HIS A 600 -27.18 3.12 -13.01
C HIS A 600 -28.64 3.29 -13.45
N GLU A 601 -29.25 4.42 -13.10
CA GLU A 601 -30.62 4.81 -13.43
C GLU A 601 -31.69 3.77 -13.06
N ASN A 602 -31.44 3.00 -12.00
CA ASN A 602 -32.28 1.88 -11.55
C ASN A 602 -33.70 2.26 -11.10
N THR A 603 -33.93 3.54 -10.75
CA THR A 603 -35.27 4.07 -10.46
C THR A 603 -36.11 4.26 -11.71
N GLY A 604 -35.49 4.31 -12.90
CA GLY A 604 -36.15 4.20 -14.19
C GLY A 604 -36.60 2.78 -14.49
N SER A 605 -37.23 2.57 -15.64
CA SER A 605 -37.62 1.23 -16.13
C SER A 605 -37.33 1.06 -17.63
N TRP A 606 -36.30 1.75 -18.11
CA TRP A 606 -35.79 1.61 -19.47
C TRP A 606 -34.60 0.65 -19.57
N PHE A 607 -34.07 0.17 -18.44
CA PHE A 607 -33.07 -0.90 -18.40
C PHE A 607 -33.63 -2.18 -17.77
N TRP A 608 -33.09 -3.34 -18.15
CA TRP A 608 -33.54 -4.63 -17.64
C TRP A 608 -33.29 -4.85 -16.13
N TRP A 609 -32.53 -3.97 -15.48
CA TRP A 609 -32.35 -3.92 -14.01
C TRP A 609 -33.19 -2.83 -13.31
N GLY A 610 -34.06 -2.14 -14.04
CA GLY A 610 -34.86 -1.02 -13.54
C GLY A 610 -35.97 -1.40 -12.55
N GLU A 611 -36.65 -0.38 -12.01
CA GLU A 611 -37.60 -0.45 -10.91
C GLU A 611 -38.72 -1.48 -11.16
N LYS A 612 -39.29 -1.52 -12.37
CA LYS A 612 -40.36 -2.47 -12.73
C LYS A 612 -39.86 -3.84 -13.22
N LEU A 613 -38.55 -4.02 -13.31
CA LEU A 613 -37.91 -5.15 -13.99
C LEU A 613 -37.24 -6.14 -13.02
N CYS A 614 -37.16 -5.78 -11.74
CA CYS A 614 -36.70 -6.67 -10.66
C CYS A 614 -37.18 -6.15 -9.30
N THR A 615 -37.19 -7.02 -8.29
CA THR A 615 -37.48 -6.60 -6.91
C THR A 615 -36.32 -5.80 -6.30
N VAL A 616 -36.58 -5.17 -5.15
CA VAL A 616 -35.55 -4.46 -4.38
C VAL A 616 -34.45 -5.42 -3.93
N GLU A 617 -34.83 -6.61 -3.46
CA GLU A 617 -33.91 -7.66 -3.00
C GLU A 617 -33.07 -8.18 -4.15
N GLU A 618 -33.68 -8.42 -5.31
CA GLU A 618 -32.99 -8.86 -6.53
C GLU A 618 -31.96 -7.83 -6.99
N TYR A 619 -32.31 -6.54 -6.96
CA TYR A 619 -31.40 -5.45 -7.32
C TYR A 619 -30.20 -5.36 -6.35
N LYS A 620 -30.43 -5.47 -5.04
CA LYS A 620 -29.33 -5.47 -4.05
C LYS A 620 -28.46 -6.71 -4.17
N ALA A 621 -29.05 -7.87 -4.47
CA ALA A 621 -28.30 -9.09 -4.73
C ALA A 621 -27.43 -8.99 -5.99
N LEU A 622 -27.91 -8.29 -7.03
CA LEU A 622 -27.14 -8.02 -8.25
C LEU A 622 -25.88 -7.20 -7.95
N TRP A 623 -26.01 -6.16 -7.13
CA TRP A 623 -24.87 -5.38 -6.63
C TRP A 623 -23.87 -6.25 -5.86
N ASN A 624 -24.36 -6.99 -4.86
CA ASN A 624 -23.50 -7.81 -4.01
C ASN A 624 -22.73 -8.85 -4.83
N MET A 625 -23.39 -9.54 -5.76
CA MET A 625 -22.76 -10.55 -6.61
C MET A 625 -21.56 -10.00 -7.41
N LEU A 626 -21.71 -8.82 -8.02
CA LEU A 626 -20.63 -8.19 -8.79
C LEU A 626 -19.50 -7.69 -7.87
N GLN A 627 -19.85 -7.03 -6.76
CA GLN A 627 -18.85 -6.50 -5.82
C GLN A 627 -18.06 -7.61 -5.13
N ASP A 628 -18.72 -8.67 -4.69
CA ASP A 628 -18.09 -9.80 -4.02
C ASP A 628 -17.16 -10.53 -5.00
N LYS A 629 -17.56 -10.70 -6.27
CA LYS A 629 -16.70 -11.29 -7.31
C LYS A 629 -15.44 -10.46 -7.55
N LEU A 630 -15.56 -9.15 -7.80
CA LEU A 630 -14.38 -8.32 -8.06
C LEU A 630 -13.51 -8.16 -6.81
N THR A 631 -14.09 -8.11 -5.61
CA THR A 631 -13.30 -8.12 -4.37
C THR A 631 -12.51 -9.42 -4.24
N ALA A 632 -13.12 -10.57 -4.55
CA ALA A 632 -12.47 -11.88 -4.54
C ALA A 632 -11.37 -12.00 -5.61
N ASP A 633 -11.52 -11.32 -6.75
CA ASP A 633 -10.47 -11.20 -7.78
C ASP A 633 -9.33 -10.24 -7.39
N GLY A 634 -9.40 -9.65 -6.20
CA GLY A 634 -8.35 -8.82 -5.61
C GLY A 634 -8.38 -7.36 -6.04
N PHE A 635 -9.52 -6.84 -6.52
CA PHE A 635 -9.67 -5.41 -6.81
C PHE A 635 -9.83 -4.59 -5.52
N ASP A 636 -8.85 -3.74 -5.24
CA ASP A 636 -8.85 -2.77 -4.14
C ASP A 636 -8.89 -1.30 -4.65
N ASN A 637 -8.85 -1.13 -5.97
CA ASN A 637 -8.76 0.12 -6.72
C ASN A 637 -10.10 0.60 -7.30
N LEU A 638 -11.21 -0.09 -7.00
CA LEU A 638 -12.55 0.28 -7.46
C LEU A 638 -13.29 1.08 -6.37
N LEU A 639 -13.73 2.28 -6.71
CA LEU A 639 -14.62 3.10 -5.89
C LEU A 639 -16.04 2.98 -6.44
N TRP A 640 -16.95 2.39 -5.68
CA TRP A 640 -18.29 2.07 -6.16
C TRP A 640 -19.23 3.28 -6.08
N ALA A 641 -19.88 3.57 -7.22
CA ALA A 641 -20.81 4.68 -7.38
C ALA A 641 -22.26 4.17 -7.61
N TYR A 642 -23.19 4.60 -6.75
CA TYR A 642 -24.63 4.33 -6.92
C TYR A 642 -25.32 5.56 -7.50
N SER A 643 -25.96 5.47 -8.66
CA SER A 643 -26.54 6.62 -9.37
C SER A 643 -27.96 6.37 -9.90
N PRO A 644 -29.01 6.50 -9.08
CA PRO A 644 -30.38 6.53 -9.59
C PRO A 644 -30.63 7.78 -10.44
N GLY A 645 -31.67 7.71 -11.29
CA GLY A 645 -32.10 8.86 -12.08
C GLY A 645 -32.79 9.92 -11.21
N MET A 646 -32.67 11.18 -11.64
CA MET A 646 -33.35 12.33 -11.03
C MET A 646 -34.87 12.14 -11.03
N ALA A 647 -35.54 12.43 -9.91
CA ALA A 647 -36.99 12.32 -9.79
C ALA A 647 -37.60 13.51 -9.02
N SER A 648 -38.83 13.89 -9.36
CA SER A 648 -39.50 15.05 -8.75
C SER A 648 -39.86 14.81 -7.27
N ASN A 649 -39.95 13.55 -6.87
CA ASN A 649 -40.21 13.08 -5.51
C ASN A 649 -39.03 12.29 -4.92
N LEU A 650 -37.79 12.56 -5.35
CA LEU A 650 -36.61 11.88 -4.80
C LEU A 650 -36.30 12.41 -3.39
N ASP A 651 -36.77 11.69 -2.37
CA ASP A 651 -36.38 11.87 -0.98
C ASP A 651 -35.38 10.79 -0.53
N GLU A 652 -34.89 10.92 0.70
CA GLU A 652 -33.94 9.98 1.28
C GLU A 652 -34.49 8.54 1.36
N ALA A 653 -35.78 8.37 1.64
CA ALA A 653 -36.40 7.05 1.73
C ALA A 653 -36.43 6.35 0.36
N LYS A 654 -36.82 7.08 -0.70
CA LYS A 654 -36.80 6.58 -2.08
C LYS A 654 -35.37 6.32 -2.56
N TYR A 655 -34.40 7.18 -2.22
CA TYR A 655 -33.00 6.95 -2.57
C TYR A 655 -32.44 5.68 -1.91
N LEU A 656 -32.82 5.42 -0.64
CA LEU A 656 -32.40 4.26 0.15
C LEU A 656 -33.05 2.94 -0.27
N GLU A 657 -34.21 2.98 -0.91
CA GLU A 657 -35.02 1.79 -1.23
C GLU A 657 -34.15 0.69 -1.87
N ARG A 658 -33.41 1.05 -2.93
CA ARG A 658 -32.52 0.18 -3.69
C ARG A 658 -31.02 0.40 -3.41
N TYR A 659 -30.69 1.23 -2.43
CA TYR A 659 -29.29 1.49 -2.04
C TYR A 659 -28.64 0.20 -1.47
N PRO A 660 -27.49 -0.25 -2.01
CA PRO A 660 -26.86 -1.51 -1.61
C PRO A 660 -26.36 -1.55 -0.15
N GLY A 661 -25.91 -0.41 0.39
CA GLY A 661 -25.40 -0.30 1.76
C GLY A 661 -24.22 0.66 1.91
N ASN A 662 -24.04 1.18 3.12
CA ASN A 662 -22.94 2.12 3.43
C ASN A 662 -21.56 1.45 3.36
N ASP A 663 -21.47 0.15 3.63
CA ASP A 663 -20.25 -0.65 3.50
C ASP A 663 -19.91 -0.95 2.02
N ARG A 664 -20.91 -0.86 1.14
CA ARG A 664 -20.84 -1.25 -0.28
C ARG A 664 -20.55 -0.08 -1.22
N ILE A 665 -20.98 1.14 -0.86
CA ILE A 665 -20.94 2.31 -1.74
C ILE A 665 -20.10 3.43 -1.11
N GLN A 666 -19.17 4.00 -1.88
CA GLN A 666 -18.34 5.14 -1.46
C GLN A 666 -18.81 6.46 -2.09
N LEU A 667 -19.31 6.41 -3.33
CA LEU A 667 -19.85 7.57 -4.04
C LEU A 667 -21.35 7.43 -4.29
N VAL A 668 -22.09 8.50 -4.02
CA VAL A 668 -23.53 8.59 -4.25
C VAL A 668 -23.76 9.61 -5.35
N GLY A 669 -24.44 9.17 -6.39
CA GLY A 669 -24.70 9.91 -7.61
C GLY A 669 -26.18 10.18 -7.82
N ILE A 670 -26.46 11.08 -8.75
CA ILE A 670 -27.73 11.16 -9.48
C ILE A 670 -27.43 11.38 -10.96
N ASP A 671 -28.25 10.80 -11.82
CA ASP A 671 -28.20 11.01 -13.26
C ASP A 671 -29.38 11.90 -13.67
N GLY A 672 -29.11 13.09 -14.24
CA GLY A 672 -30.11 14.15 -14.41
C GLY A 672 -29.96 14.97 -15.68
N TYR A 673 -30.88 14.77 -16.63
CA TYR A 673 -30.88 15.45 -17.93
C TYR A 673 -32.02 16.46 -18.08
N GLN A 674 -31.78 17.53 -18.82
CA GLN A 674 -32.83 18.49 -19.19
C GLN A 674 -33.58 18.02 -20.44
N TRP A 675 -34.73 17.37 -20.24
CA TRP A 675 -35.64 16.98 -21.32
C TRP A 675 -36.78 17.98 -21.56
N GLY A 676 -37.14 18.75 -20.54
CA GLY A 676 -38.27 19.67 -20.53
C GLY A 676 -37.85 21.14 -20.45
N SER A 677 -38.67 21.94 -19.77
CA SER A 677 -38.37 23.36 -19.54
C SER A 677 -37.11 23.54 -18.69
N LYS A 678 -36.47 24.69 -18.84
CA LYS A 678 -35.32 25.08 -18.03
C LYS A 678 -35.72 25.18 -16.55
N GLU A 679 -36.89 25.75 -16.28
CA GLU A 679 -37.42 25.99 -14.95
C GLU A 679 -37.66 24.68 -14.18
N ASP A 680 -38.26 23.69 -14.86
CA ASP A 680 -38.51 22.37 -14.26
C ASP A 680 -37.19 21.65 -13.95
N PHE A 681 -36.24 21.67 -14.90
CA PHE A 681 -34.93 21.06 -14.71
C PHE A 681 -34.16 21.70 -13.55
N VAL A 682 -34.09 23.04 -13.50
CA VAL A 682 -33.41 23.78 -12.42
C VAL A 682 -34.05 23.46 -11.07
N THR A 683 -35.37 23.48 -10.99
CA THR A 683 -36.11 23.19 -9.74
C THR A 683 -35.83 21.78 -9.25
N GLN A 684 -35.87 20.81 -10.17
CA GLN A 684 -35.66 19.40 -9.83
C GLN A 684 -34.21 19.11 -9.46
N LEU A 685 -33.25 19.64 -10.23
CA LEU A 685 -31.82 19.45 -9.97
C LEU A 685 -31.42 20.02 -8.60
N ASP A 686 -31.91 21.23 -8.27
CA ASP A 686 -31.68 21.86 -6.97
C ASP A 686 -32.19 20.98 -5.82
N ALA A 687 -33.44 20.53 -5.89
CA ALA A 687 -34.03 19.67 -4.87
C ALA A 687 -33.28 18.33 -4.70
N ASN A 688 -32.88 17.71 -5.82
CA ASN A 688 -32.21 16.40 -5.81
C ASN A 688 -30.77 16.53 -5.29
N LEU A 689 -30.02 17.59 -5.65
CA LEU A 689 -28.67 17.85 -5.13
C LEU A 689 -28.68 18.25 -3.65
N ALA A 690 -29.71 18.97 -3.19
CA ALA A 690 -29.90 19.24 -1.76
C ALA A 690 -30.07 17.95 -0.96
N MET A 691 -30.90 17.02 -1.44
CA MET A 691 -31.08 15.71 -0.83
C MET A 691 -29.78 14.90 -0.87
N LEU A 692 -29.13 14.81 -2.04
CA LEU A 692 -27.93 14.00 -2.24
C LEU A 692 -26.76 14.46 -1.36
N THR A 693 -26.50 15.77 -1.32
CA THR A 693 -25.38 16.30 -0.51
C THR A 693 -25.62 16.14 0.99
N LYS A 694 -26.87 16.27 1.44
CA LYS A 694 -27.24 15.94 2.83
C LYS A 694 -27.06 14.44 3.11
N PHE A 695 -27.59 13.58 2.25
CA PHE A 695 -27.45 12.12 2.36
C PHE A 695 -25.98 11.70 2.48
N ALA A 696 -25.14 12.30 1.63
CA ALA A 696 -23.72 12.03 1.58
C ALA A 696 -23.00 12.48 2.86
N ALA A 697 -23.27 13.70 3.35
CA ALA A 697 -22.70 14.22 4.58
C ALA A 697 -23.05 13.35 5.80
N ASP A 698 -24.31 12.94 5.92
CA ASP A 698 -24.81 12.13 7.05
C ASP A 698 -24.19 10.71 7.10
N ARG A 699 -23.57 10.25 6.00
CA ARG A 699 -23.05 8.87 5.84
C ARG A 699 -21.57 8.79 5.44
N GLY A 700 -20.88 9.93 5.38
CA GLY A 700 -19.48 10.00 4.94
C GLY A 700 -19.29 9.49 3.51
N LYS A 701 -20.16 9.90 2.58
CA LYS A 701 -20.09 9.56 1.14
C LYS A 701 -19.68 10.75 0.30
N ILE A 702 -19.25 10.48 -0.93
CA ILE A 702 -18.94 11.50 -1.93
C ILE A 702 -20.18 11.76 -2.79
N PRO A 703 -20.78 12.96 -2.81
CA PRO A 703 -21.88 13.27 -3.73
C PRO A 703 -21.35 13.68 -5.11
N ALA A 704 -21.99 13.24 -6.20
CA ALA A 704 -21.69 13.67 -7.57
C ALA A 704 -22.95 13.75 -8.45
N LEU A 705 -22.91 14.60 -9.49
CA LEU A 705 -23.88 14.58 -10.59
C LEU A 705 -23.29 13.67 -11.67
N THR A 706 -23.53 12.36 -11.54
CA THR A 706 -22.77 11.32 -12.24
C THR A 706 -23.04 11.29 -13.73
N GLU A 707 -24.20 11.80 -14.17
CA GLU A 707 -24.52 12.16 -15.54
C GLU A 707 -25.43 13.40 -15.56
N CYS A 708 -25.25 14.25 -16.56
CA CYS A 708 -26.18 15.33 -16.87
C CYS A 708 -26.04 15.83 -18.31
N GLY A 709 -26.92 16.74 -18.70
CA GLY A 709 -26.76 17.49 -19.94
C GLY A 709 -28.08 18.04 -20.49
N LEU A 710 -27.95 18.95 -21.45
CA LEU A 710 -29.02 19.35 -22.35
C LEU A 710 -28.70 18.78 -23.73
N LYS A 711 -29.54 17.85 -24.20
CA LYS A 711 -29.34 17.20 -25.49
C LYS A 711 -29.24 18.24 -26.61
N ASN A 712 -28.19 18.11 -27.41
CA ASN A 712 -27.84 18.97 -28.53
C ASN A 712 -27.60 20.46 -28.15
N LEU A 713 -27.46 20.76 -26.85
CA LEU A 713 -27.22 22.10 -26.31
C LEU A 713 -28.02 23.20 -27.03
N THR A 714 -29.34 23.03 -27.06
CA THR A 714 -30.25 23.95 -27.79
C THR A 714 -30.25 25.38 -27.23
N ASP A 715 -29.77 25.57 -26.00
CA ASP A 715 -29.46 26.87 -25.40
C ASP A 715 -27.93 27.03 -25.27
N PRO A 716 -27.29 27.92 -26.05
CA PRO A 716 -25.83 28.13 -25.96
C PRO A 716 -25.38 28.62 -24.58
N THR A 717 -26.27 29.29 -23.83
CA THR A 717 -25.97 29.83 -22.50
C THR A 717 -26.14 28.80 -21.39
N TRP A 718 -26.53 27.56 -21.71
CA TRP A 718 -26.96 26.55 -20.72
C TRP A 718 -25.96 26.34 -19.59
N TRP A 719 -24.66 26.32 -19.91
CA TRP A 719 -23.57 26.23 -18.94
C TRP A 719 -23.72 27.28 -17.83
N THR A 720 -23.72 28.57 -18.19
CA THR A 720 -23.67 29.70 -17.25
C THR A 720 -25.04 30.12 -16.73
N SER A 721 -26.09 29.94 -17.53
CA SER A 721 -27.44 30.44 -17.23
C SER A 721 -28.33 29.39 -16.55
N THR A 722 -27.99 28.10 -16.65
CA THR A 722 -28.83 26.99 -16.19
C THR A 722 -28.10 26.09 -15.20
N LEU A 723 -27.00 25.47 -15.63
CA LEU A 723 -26.33 24.43 -14.83
C LEU A 723 -25.56 25.03 -13.66
N THR A 724 -24.60 25.91 -13.94
CA THR A 724 -23.66 26.42 -12.93
C THR A 724 -24.34 27.14 -11.75
N PRO A 725 -25.41 27.95 -11.95
CA PRO A 725 -26.12 28.57 -10.83
C PRO A 725 -26.72 27.59 -9.81
N VAL A 726 -27.02 26.36 -10.23
CA VAL A 726 -27.47 25.29 -9.32
C VAL A 726 -26.27 24.61 -8.67
N LEU A 727 -25.26 24.21 -9.46
CA LEU A 727 -24.09 23.49 -8.94
C LEU A 727 -23.30 24.30 -7.91
N ASP A 728 -23.20 25.62 -8.07
CA ASP A 728 -22.50 26.53 -7.16
C ASP A 728 -23.05 26.50 -5.71
N LYS A 729 -24.26 25.95 -5.50
CA LYS A 729 -24.88 25.81 -4.17
C LYS A 729 -24.43 24.56 -3.40
N TYR A 730 -23.81 23.60 -4.08
CA TYR A 730 -23.60 22.25 -3.55
C TYR A 730 -22.12 21.81 -3.63
N GLN A 731 -21.61 21.20 -2.56
CA GLN A 731 -20.26 20.63 -2.53
C GLN A 731 -20.21 19.21 -3.10
N ILE A 732 -20.59 19.07 -4.38
CA ILE A 732 -20.41 17.83 -5.14
C ILE A 732 -18.95 17.66 -5.58
N SER A 733 -18.55 16.42 -5.82
CA SER A 733 -17.19 16.10 -6.27
C SER A 733 -16.98 16.36 -7.75
N TYR A 734 -17.90 15.90 -8.58
CA TYR A 734 -17.88 16.17 -10.02
C TYR A 734 -19.29 16.23 -10.59
N PHE A 735 -19.38 16.82 -11.77
CA PHE A 735 -20.48 16.57 -12.69
C PHE A 735 -19.92 16.07 -14.02
N LEU A 736 -20.64 15.18 -14.69
CA LEU A 736 -20.21 14.63 -15.97
C LEU A 736 -21.30 14.81 -17.01
N VAL A 737 -20.94 15.36 -18.16
CA VAL A 737 -21.83 15.42 -19.33
C VAL A 737 -21.62 14.22 -20.25
N TRP A 738 -22.70 13.76 -20.89
CA TRP A 738 -22.66 12.60 -21.77
C TRP A 738 -21.92 12.88 -23.08
N ARG A 739 -21.73 11.84 -23.90
CA ARG A 739 -20.81 11.82 -25.05
C ARG A 739 -21.20 12.79 -26.17
N ASN A 740 -20.22 13.19 -26.98
CA ASN A 740 -20.42 13.98 -28.19
C ASN A 740 -20.50 13.13 -29.47
N TYR A 741 -21.70 12.73 -29.85
CA TYR A 741 -21.96 12.03 -31.11
C TYR A 741 -22.67 12.94 -32.11
N LYS A 742 -22.43 12.73 -33.41
CA LYS A 742 -22.84 13.69 -34.46
C LYS A 742 -24.33 14.00 -34.45
N GLU A 743 -25.16 13.00 -34.16
CA GLU A 743 -26.61 13.12 -34.09
C GLU A 743 -27.13 13.45 -32.67
N GLU A 744 -26.29 13.32 -31.64
CA GLU A 744 -26.65 13.50 -30.23
C GLU A 744 -25.42 13.86 -29.37
N TRP A 745 -25.40 15.08 -28.81
CA TRP A 745 -24.27 15.57 -28.03
C TRP A 745 -24.68 16.37 -26.79
N PHE A 746 -23.79 16.43 -25.80
CA PHE A 746 -24.05 17.09 -24.51
C PHE A 746 -22.86 17.92 -24.00
N GLY A 747 -21.64 17.59 -24.45
CA GLY A 747 -20.44 18.34 -24.17
C GLY A 747 -20.26 19.55 -25.11
N PRO A 748 -19.31 20.43 -24.78
CA PRO A 748 -19.02 21.60 -25.60
C PRO A 748 -18.43 21.19 -26.95
N SER A 749 -18.44 22.08 -27.94
CA SER A 749 -17.75 21.84 -29.22
C SER A 749 -17.31 23.15 -29.87
N PRO A 750 -16.11 23.21 -30.48
CA PRO A 750 -15.64 24.44 -31.14
C PRO A 750 -16.50 24.83 -32.35
N SER A 751 -17.27 23.87 -32.89
CA SER A 751 -18.20 24.08 -34.01
C SER A 751 -19.58 24.61 -33.60
N LYS A 752 -19.82 24.80 -32.30
CA LYS A 752 -21.13 25.12 -31.72
C LYS A 752 -21.11 26.47 -30.98
N PRO A 753 -22.26 27.16 -30.90
CA PRO A 753 -22.36 28.51 -30.32
C PRO A 753 -22.20 28.56 -28.80
N ASP A 754 -22.16 27.41 -28.11
CA ASP A 754 -22.01 27.33 -26.66
C ASP A 754 -20.56 27.55 -26.18
N ALA A 755 -19.57 27.43 -27.06
CA ALA A 755 -18.15 27.51 -26.74
C ALA A 755 -17.73 28.75 -25.91
N PRO A 756 -18.21 29.99 -26.17
CA PRO A 756 -17.90 31.14 -25.31
C PRO A 756 -18.42 30.97 -23.88
N TYR A 757 -19.63 30.43 -23.71
CA TYR A 757 -20.25 30.23 -22.39
C TYR A 757 -19.64 29.06 -21.63
N PHE A 758 -19.19 28.02 -22.33
CA PHE A 758 -18.36 26.98 -21.74
C PHE A 758 -17.04 27.55 -21.21
N ASN A 759 -16.38 28.43 -21.99
CA ASN A 759 -15.16 29.11 -21.55
C ASN A 759 -15.38 30.04 -20.34
N GLU A 760 -16.55 30.69 -20.24
CA GLU A 760 -16.93 31.43 -19.03
C GLU A 760 -17.05 30.51 -17.80
N MET A 761 -17.65 29.33 -17.95
CA MET A 761 -17.71 28.33 -16.88
C MET A 761 -16.30 27.81 -16.51
N TYR A 762 -15.48 27.46 -17.50
CA TYR A 762 -14.09 27.03 -17.31
C TYR A 762 -13.25 28.06 -16.53
N ALA A 763 -13.48 29.36 -16.75
CA ALA A 763 -12.76 30.42 -16.05
C ALA A 763 -13.13 30.56 -14.55
N LYS A 764 -14.18 29.87 -14.07
CA LYS A 764 -14.57 29.92 -12.65
C LYS A 764 -13.60 29.12 -11.77
N LYS A 765 -13.16 29.72 -10.67
CA LYS A 765 -12.20 29.11 -9.73
C LYS A 765 -12.69 27.81 -9.07
N ASN A 766 -14.00 27.62 -8.95
CA ASN A 766 -14.64 26.48 -8.32
C ASN A 766 -15.09 25.39 -9.33
N VAL A 767 -14.77 25.56 -10.61
CA VAL A 767 -14.94 24.51 -11.64
C VAL A 767 -13.55 23.97 -11.97
N LEU A 768 -13.34 22.69 -11.73
CA LEU A 768 -11.99 22.10 -11.80
C LEU A 768 -11.85 21.24 -13.07
N PHE A 769 -10.82 21.54 -13.86
CA PHE A 769 -10.39 20.75 -15.00
C PHE A 769 -9.05 20.07 -14.66
N LEU A 770 -8.47 19.37 -15.64
CA LEU A 770 -7.26 18.59 -15.42
C LEU A 770 -6.11 19.43 -14.84
N LYS A 771 -5.90 20.68 -15.31
CA LYS A 771 -4.85 21.55 -14.77
C LYS A 771 -5.03 21.85 -13.29
N GLU A 772 -6.25 22.11 -12.84
CA GLU A 772 -6.51 22.49 -11.45
C GLU A 772 -6.34 21.32 -10.47
N ILE A 773 -6.67 20.10 -10.89
CA ILE A 773 -6.56 18.89 -10.06
C ILE A 773 -5.14 18.30 -10.03
N ASN A 774 -4.27 18.83 -10.90
CA ASN A 774 -2.86 18.46 -11.02
C ASN A 774 -1.88 19.42 -10.34
N ASN A 775 -2.39 20.38 -9.55
CA ASN A 775 -1.50 21.17 -8.70
C ASN A 775 -0.90 20.26 -7.60
N SER A 776 0.37 20.47 -7.22
CA SER A 776 1.16 19.56 -6.37
C SER A 776 0.53 19.24 -5.01
N GLN A 777 -0.36 20.11 -4.53
CA GLN A 777 -1.13 19.93 -3.30
C GLN A 777 -2.31 18.93 -3.41
N TYR A 778 -2.70 18.55 -4.62
CA TYR A 778 -3.84 17.66 -4.92
C TYR A 778 -3.47 16.45 -5.81
N LEU A 779 -2.22 16.43 -6.30
CA LEU A 779 -1.60 15.24 -6.86
C LEU A 779 -1.16 14.32 -5.73
N TRP A 780 -1.29 13.02 -5.95
CA TRP A 780 -0.59 11.98 -5.18
C TRP A 780 0.92 12.24 -5.04
N GLN A 781 1.51 13.07 -5.90
CA GLN A 781 2.91 12.95 -6.21
C GLN A 781 3.86 14.01 -5.64
N ARG A 782 3.47 15.16 -5.09
CA ARG A 782 4.48 16.16 -4.69
C ARG A 782 4.08 17.05 -3.51
N LEU A 783 4.14 16.50 -2.30
CA LEU A 783 4.55 17.31 -1.15
C LEU A 783 6.09 17.38 -1.20
N ASN A 784 6.60 18.54 -1.62
CA ASN A 784 8.02 18.88 -1.58
C ASN A 784 8.49 19.08 -0.13
#